data_AF-A0A1V3LC09-F1
#
_entry.id   AF-A0A1V3LC09-F1
#
_cell.length_a   1.000
_cell.length_b   1.000
_cell.length_c   1.000
_cell.angle_alpha   90.00
_cell.angle_beta   90.00
_cell.angle_gamma   90.00
#
_symmetry.space_group_name_H-M   'P 1'
#
loop_
_entity.id
_entity.type
_entity.pdbx_description
1 polymer ?
#
loop_
_entity_poly.entity_id
_entity_poly.type
_entity_poly.pdbx_seq_one_letter_code
_entity_poly.pdbx_strand_id
1 'polypeptide(L)'
;MSTTLKVLSAKKVITSHQINPGDTLVIEARDKSNYQLVDDQTGLGPQNIIAKREGKDLKIFLEDGDMNPDVVIKDYYGDENSEEVTNLIVGQHENGGIYAYVPESGLKANAVSMLAEEVAAPQALGGEDLGSAFWAFNPWWLLALVPLAAGIAIAASNGGSSGSSNNGNNDTTADKPEITTNDNGSVTVKPGDDNTKVDVKFKDENGNDKTVTAEKGTDGKWSIPDVGDTGATIDPNTGVITIPADKIKDGSDINAKGTDENGNTANADAQTAKNDTPTDTEADKPVIDAKDDGSATVTPGADNTKVEVSITDENDQPQTIVAEKDADGKWVIADDKGTGAKVDPDTGVITIPADSIKDGSDINAKGTDENDNTANADAQTAKNDPVTEPKIDIDNIANQAQVAEGSDGYAQFLPSNIAIEEISNTTENGVTTVVKGFAVKGSTINVPANTEVDVTISANGETYFTGKATVGADGTWEVKVPTSTVTTTVTGSGENEVTEVRTEFNNPKFDTAYEVTAKVTVDGKEVTDTDKTESSPIVTDIYLQDNLTDDTQNVTDFYTDTDKYVGRIDGMADADATKAISRQTGLTNDPSAELHFTLDKEPKAGQVVKVLRYTIVDGNEGRVEDLTDQMTNNGLDYTVKPTTPQAETTNALYRYKVVVKDANGADLSEKVLNYRLDTIVETMDVKELNSDTNTMILQADGVSEIGATIKYKYQTGAGESEFKDVVDNGDGTYTLDLANWNRKVASSITIQVIDAAGNVSETKVNAVRNLFNDYTLEKGLDPNGNNFDDPLITGLSARAGGQSASLVADNSQTFVATDGNDTLIVGLDNFGNMGVGNGSVGRGIYIGGTNRIEMGAGDDHIQVRGTLQSMGTAQEGYFDMGEGNDKITFSQSFLVGTYTIRMGEGNNVLNFGGTTVQAATFDISYGDGNDVLRADTSKDFAGTKTISFGNGDNYMEVGSMQDKNEITFGNGNDVFIAKSIGTKAPASGVIDMGDGNDTFSVSGLFARQEAKLGSGDDIAIMGDRIVTDPASAAKLDGGDGNDTLVLTKSDGSVSLKNVLNFEVIDLTAPTAQTIGISNDYITQANDTTKAIYIKGGTNDTVDFGDNGKAINGTRFKDGGGAIKSNWNFWEKTESDVVHDGITYDKYTYRTSDNGVNDEAIYIQQGVQII
;
A
#
# COMPACT_ATOMS: atom_id res chain seq x y z
N MET A 1 -5.75 19.38 27.60
CA MET A 1 -4.84 20.51 27.97
C MET A 1 -5.65 21.54 28.77
N SER A 2 -5.09 22.37 29.67
CA SER A 2 -5.89 23.47 30.29
C SER A 2 -5.75 24.75 29.47
N THR A 3 -6.85 25.23 28.91
CA THR A 3 -6.85 26.33 27.93
C THR A 3 -7.86 27.40 28.36
N THR A 4 -7.48 28.67 28.26
CA THR A 4 -8.38 29.80 28.47
C THR A 4 -8.87 30.37 27.14
N LEU A 5 -10.19 30.47 26.98
CA LEU A 5 -10.83 31.20 25.90
C LEU A 5 -11.13 32.65 26.34
N LYS A 6 -10.54 33.63 25.68
CA LYS A 6 -10.82 35.07 25.90
C LYS A 6 -11.69 35.62 24.78
N VAL A 7 -12.81 36.25 25.14
CA VAL A 7 -13.68 36.97 24.20
C VAL A 7 -13.29 38.45 24.19
N LEU A 8 -13.01 38.98 23.00
CA LEU A 8 -12.35 40.25 22.78
C LEU A 8 -13.27 41.22 22.03
N SER A 9 -13.42 42.47 22.50
CA SER A 9 -14.10 43.58 21.78
C SER A 9 -13.10 44.64 21.38
N ALA A 10 -13.40 45.48 20.38
CA ALA A 10 -12.59 46.57 19.79
C ALA A 10 -11.61 47.41 20.67
N LYS A 11 -11.64 47.31 22.01
CA LYS A 11 -10.75 48.02 22.94
C LYS A 11 -10.32 47.21 24.18
N LYS A 12 -10.83 46.00 24.43
CA LYS A 12 -10.56 45.21 25.67
C LYS A 12 -11.03 43.75 25.62
N VAL A 13 -10.47 42.93 26.50
CA VAL A 13 -11.04 41.62 26.89
C VAL A 13 -12.40 41.85 27.57
N ILE A 14 -13.44 41.19 27.07
CA ILE A 14 -14.80 41.26 27.60
C ILE A 14 -14.99 40.22 28.71
N THR A 15 -14.58 38.99 28.44
CA THR A 15 -14.70 37.84 29.35
C THR A 15 -13.61 36.82 29.05
N SER A 16 -13.27 36.02 30.06
CA SER A 16 -12.32 34.91 29.96
C SER A 16 -12.96 33.68 30.59
N HIS A 17 -12.88 32.55 29.90
CA HIS A 17 -13.43 31.28 30.33
C HIS A 17 -12.32 30.25 30.36
N GLN A 18 -12.13 29.61 31.52
CA GLN A 18 -11.18 28.52 31.64
C GLN A 18 -11.85 27.21 31.19
N ILE A 19 -11.15 26.46 30.35
CA ILE A 19 -11.56 25.15 29.82
C ILE A 19 -10.68 24.12 30.53
N ASN A 20 -11.31 23.26 31.32
CA ASN A 20 -10.61 22.16 31.96
C ASN A 20 -10.64 20.94 31.02
N PRO A 21 -9.61 20.07 31.04
CA PRO A 21 -9.60 18.84 30.24
C PRO A 21 -10.88 18.01 30.47
N GLY A 22 -11.58 17.66 29.38
CA GLY A 22 -12.83 16.89 29.39
C GLY A 22 -14.11 17.68 29.67
N ASP A 23 -14.05 19.00 29.87
CA ASP A 23 -15.22 19.88 30.00
C ASP A 23 -15.48 20.63 28.68
N THR A 24 -16.71 20.57 28.14
CA THR A 24 -17.13 21.42 27.01
C THR A 24 -17.57 22.81 27.47
N LEU A 25 -16.90 23.86 26.99
CA LEU A 25 -17.33 25.25 27.16
C LEU A 25 -18.35 25.65 26.07
N VAL A 26 -19.53 26.12 26.48
CA VAL A 26 -20.56 26.61 25.55
C VAL A 26 -20.80 28.11 25.76
N ILE A 27 -20.63 28.92 24.72
CA ILE A 27 -20.85 30.38 24.75
C ILE A 27 -21.66 30.85 23.52
N GLU A 28 -22.32 32.00 23.64
CA GLU A 28 -23.02 32.66 22.53
C GLU A 28 -22.05 33.55 21.74
N ALA A 29 -22.14 33.54 20.41
CA ALA A 29 -21.35 34.42 19.57
C ALA A 29 -21.69 35.89 19.82
N ARG A 30 -20.67 36.74 19.82
CA ARG A 30 -20.80 38.19 19.86
C ARG A 30 -20.40 38.80 18.53
N ASP A 31 -21.20 39.74 18.05
CA ASP A 31 -20.88 40.54 16.87
C ASP A 31 -19.56 41.32 17.06
N LYS A 32 -18.77 41.42 15.99
CA LYS A 32 -17.47 42.14 15.93
C LYS A 32 -16.52 41.79 17.08
N SER A 33 -16.39 40.50 17.39
CA SER A 33 -15.57 40.00 18.50
C SER A 33 -14.63 38.88 18.05
N ASN A 34 -13.40 38.89 18.57
CA ASN A 34 -12.43 37.82 18.35
C ASN A 34 -12.39 36.88 19.57
N TYR A 35 -12.06 35.62 19.32
CA TYR A 35 -11.95 34.57 20.34
C TYR A 35 -10.50 34.10 20.39
N GLN A 36 -9.81 34.44 21.47
CA GLN A 36 -8.42 34.07 21.65
C GLN A 36 -8.29 32.81 22.50
N LEU A 37 -7.64 31.79 21.95
CA LEU A 37 -7.21 30.61 22.70
C LEU A 37 -5.84 30.86 23.32
N VAL A 38 -5.70 30.46 24.59
CA VAL A 38 -4.46 30.57 25.35
C VAL A 38 -4.26 29.28 26.14
N ASP A 39 -3.23 28.52 25.84
CA ASP A 39 -2.75 27.43 26.69
C ASP A 39 -2.22 28.03 28.01
N ASP A 40 -2.81 27.59 29.12
CA ASP A 40 -2.51 28.11 30.46
C ASP A 40 -1.08 27.79 30.92
N GLN A 41 -0.42 26.78 30.33
CA GLN A 41 0.96 26.39 30.66
C GLN A 41 1.99 27.27 29.95
N THR A 42 1.78 27.52 28.65
CA THR A 42 2.75 28.23 27.81
C THR A 42 2.46 29.73 27.71
N GLY A 43 1.21 30.14 27.93
CA GLY A 43 0.73 31.50 27.69
C GLY A 43 0.56 31.84 26.20
N LEU A 44 0.71 30.85 25.31
CA LEU A 44 0.61 30.95 23.86
C LEU A 44 -0.70 30.32 23.38
N GLY A 45 -1.07 30.50 22.11
CA GLY A 45 -2.17 29.75 21.50
C GLY A 45 -1.76 28.29 21.24
N PRO A 46 -2.67 27.31 21.37
CA PRO A 46 -2.44 25.96 20.83
C PRO A 46 -2.00 26.03 19.36
N GLN A 47 -1.02 25.20 18.95
CA GLN A 47 -0.47 25.31 17.61
C GLN A 47 -1.46 24.81 16.55
N ASN A 48 -2.17 23.72 16.81
CA ASN A 48 -3.25 23.26 15.94
C ASN A 48 -4.56 23.09 16.72
N ILE A 49 -5.67 23.22 16.00
CA ILE A 49 -7.03 22.94 16.45
C ILE A 49 -7.81 22.29 15.31
N ILE A 50 -8.90 21.59 15.62
CA ILE A 50 -9.89 21.21 14.60
C ILE A 50 -11.12 22.12 14.77
N ALA A 51 -11.54 22.75 13.69
CA ALA A 51 -12.77 23.54 13.65
C ALA A 51 -13.84 22.79 12.85
N LYS A 52 -15.04 22.63 13.41
CA LYS A 52 -16.20 22.03 12.74
C LYS A 52 -17.41 22.95 12.80
N ARG A 53 -18.10 23.13 11.68
CA ARG A 53 -19.42 23.78 11.66
C ARG A 53 -20.53 22.75 11.89
N GLU A 54 -21.48 23.06 12.77
CA GLU A 54 -22.72 22.31 12.96
C GLU A 54 -23.88 23.31 13.10
N GLY A 55 -24.69 23.41 12.05
CA GLY A 55 -25.72 24.43 11.87
C GLY A 55 -25.13 25.85 11.84
N LYS A 56 -25.56 26.66 12.81
CA LYS A 56 -25.05 28.02 13.03
C LYS A 56 -23.89 28.06 14.01
N ASP A 57 -23.53 26.93 14.61
CA ASP A 57 -22.57 26.85 15.69
C ASP A 57 -21.18 26.45 15.17
N LEU A 58 -20.14 27.00 15.79
CA LEU A 58 -18.76 26.58 15.60
C LEU A 58 -18.32 25.70 16.77
N LYS A 59 -17.80 24.51 16.46
CA LYS A 59 -17.18 23.58 17.41
C LYS A 59 -15.67 23.59 17.22
N ILE A 60 -14.93 23.67 18.31
CA ILE A 60 -13.47 23.62 18.33
C ILE A 60 -13.03 22.45 19.20
N PHE A 61 -12.11 21.64 18.66
CA PHE A 61 -11.46 20.54 19.35
C PHE A 61 -9.98 20.89 19.50
N LEU A 62 -9.48 20.79 20.73
CA LEU A 62 -8.10 21.00 21.10
C LEU A 62 -7.34 19.68 21.01
N GLU A 63 -6.01 19.73 20.88
CA GLU A 63 -5.16 18.53 20.83
C GLU A 63 -5.02 17.87 22.22
N ASP A 64 -6.09 17.28 22.74
CA ASP A 64 -6.06 16.55 24.02
C ASP A 64 -6.60 15.12 23.95
N GLY A 65 -6.93 14.65 22.74
CA GLY A 65 -7.32 13.27 22.46
C GLY A 65 -8.79 12.95 22.79
N ASP A 66 -9.60 13.94 23.20
CA ASP A 66 -11.05 13.78 23.33
C ASP A 66 -11.75 13.92 21.96
N MET A 67 -12.82 13.15 21.76
CA MET A 67 -13.70 13.25 20.59
C MET A 67 -14.89 14.20 20.82
N ASN A 68 -15.04 14.76 22.02
CA ASN A 68 -16.02 15.80 22.32
C ASN A 68 -15.44 17.20 22.05
N PRO A 69 -16.27 18.18 21.63
CA PRO A 69 -15.78 19.54 21.42
C PRO A 69 -15.42 20.19 22.75
N ASP A 70 -14.25 20.82 22.82
CA ASP A 70 -13.81 21.61 23.98
C ASP A 70 -14.51 22.97 24.05
N VAL A 71 -14.82 23.56 22.88
CA VAL A 71 -15.52 24.84 22.79
C VAL A 71 -16.63 24.76 21.75
N VAL A 72 -17.82 25.22 22.13
CA VAL A 72 -18.96 25.44 21.24
C VAL A 72 -19.34 26.93 21.29
N ILE A 73 -19.19 27.63 20.17
CA ILE A 73 -19.60 29.02 20.00
C ILE A 73 -20.90 29.02 19.19
N LYS A 74 -22.02 29.27 19.87
CA LYS A 74 -23.35 29.25 19.28
C LYS A 74 -23.60 30.45 18.39
N ASP A 75 -24.36 30.24 17.32
CA ASP A 75 -24.72 31.29 16.34
C ASP A 75 -23.49 32.02 15.74
N TYR A 76 -22.33 31.35 15.67
CA TYR A 76 -21.09 31.91 15.11
C TYR A 76 -21.23 32.33 13.64
N TYR A 77 -22.01 31.58 12.84
CA TYR A 77 -22.21 31.82 11.42
C TYR A 77 -23.42 32.71 11.08
N GLY A 78 -24.16 33.22 12.08
CA GLY A 78 -25.32 34.09 11.85
C GLY A 78 -26.46 33.44 11.04
N ASP A 79 -27.13 34.20 10.17
CA ASP A 79 -28.28 33.77 9.34
C ASP A 79 -27.90 33.11 7.99
N GLU A 80 -26.92 32.19 8.02
CA GLU A 80 -26.52 31.28 6.91
C GLU A 80 -25.60 31.83 5.80
N ASN A 81 -25.15 33.09 5.85
CA ASN A 81 -24.23 33.66 4.85
C ASN A 81 -22.78 33.75 5.39
N SER A 82 -21.91 32.78 5.03
CA SER A 82 -20.52 32.68 5.53
C SER A 82 -19.63 33.88 5.17
N GLU A 83 -20.03 34.71 4.21
CA GLU A 83 -19.32 35.93 3.82
C GLU A 83 -19.49 37.09 4.82
N GLU A 84 -20.41 36.98 5.79
CA GLU A 84 -20.70 38.02 6.80
C GLU A 84 -20.06 37.73 8.18
N VAL A 85 -19.34 36.62 8.33
CA VAL A 85 -18.70 36.26 9.62
C VAL A 85 -17.48 37.14 9.87
N THR A 86 -17.64 38.16 10.71
CA THR A 86 -16.55 39.11 11.06
C THR A 86 -15.70 38.69 12.25
N ASN A 87 -15.97 37.52 12.83
CA ASN A 87 -15.30 37.03 14.04
C ASN A 87 -14.13 36.13 13.68
N LEU A 88 -13.01 36.21 14.41
CA LEU A 88 -11.84 35.35 14.21
C LEU A 88 -11.55 34.49 15.44
N ILE A 89 -10.99 33.30 15.21
CA ILE A 89 -10.30 32.51 16.24
C ILE A 89 -8.81 32.82 16.12
N VAL A 90 -8.18 33.22 17.22
CA VAL A 90 -6.79 33.71 17.24
C VAL A 90 -5.99 33.12 18.40
N GLY A 91 -4.68 33.14 18.28
CA GLY A 91 -3.73 32.69 19.30
C GLY A 91 -2.46 33.54 19.30
N GLN A 92 -1.73 33.56 20.41
CA GLN A 92 -0.43 34.20 20.45
C GLN A 92 0.64 33.18 20.05
N HIS A 93 1.43 33.47 19.02
CA HIS A 93 2.50 32.59 18.56
C HIS A 93 3.79 32.84 19.36
N GLU A 94 4.76 31.92 19.28
CA GLU A 94 6.01 31.95 20.06
C GLU A 94 6.83 33.24 19.87
N ASN A 95 6.69 33.92 18.73
CA ASN A 95 7.36 35.19 18.43
C ASN A 95 6.69 36.41 19.08
N GLY A 96 5.61 36.23 19.84
CA GLY A 96 4.86 37.28 20.51
C GLY A 96 3.79 37.97 19.66
N GLY A 97 3.71 37.66 18.37
CA GLY A 97 2.66 38.12 17.46
C GLY A 97 1.34 37.40 17.69
N ILE A 98 0.24 37.96 17.18
CA ILE A 98 -1.10 37.38 17.30
C ILE A 98 -1.57 36.98 15.91
N TYR A 99 -1.89 35.71 15.77
CA TYR A 99 -2.21 35.08 14.50
C TYR A 99 -3.62 34.49 14.54
N ALA A 100 -4.25 34.40 13.37
CA ALA A 100 -5.47 33.64 13.21
C ALA A 100 -5.16 32.15 13.07
N TYR A 101 -6.15 31.30 13.32
CA TYR A 101 -6.10 29.91 12.91
C TYR A 101 -6.50 29.80 11.44
N VAL A 102 -5.60 29.27 10.62
CA VAL A 102 -5.75 29.12 9.17
C VAL A 102 -5.79 27.63 8.80
N PRO A 103 -6.52 27.24 7.75
CA PRO A 103 -6.68 25.83 7.41
C PRO A 103 -5.37 25.25 6.91
N GLU A 104 -4.97 24.09 7.42
CA GLU A 104 -3.74 23.41 6.99
C GLU A 104 -3.77 23.04 5.51
N SER A 105 -4.97 22.80 4.96
CA SER A 105 -5.18 22.54 3.53
C SER A 105 -4.84 23.72 2.60
N GLY A 106 -4.69 24.94 3.13
CA GLY A 106 -4.55 26.15 2.32
C GLY A 106 -5.79 26.52 1.49
N LEU A 107 -6.90 25.79 1.61
CA LEU A 107 -8.13 26.08 0.88
C LEU A 107 -8.97 27.11 1.63
N LYS A 108 -9.35 28.19 0.93
CA LYS A 108 -10.26 29.23 1.45
C LYS A 108 -11.57 28.66 2.01
N ALA A 109 -12.12 27.62 1.39
CA ALA A 109 -13.37 26.98 1.81
C ALA A 109 -13.26 26.24 3.18
N ASN A 110 -12.03 25.90 3.60
CA ASN A 110 -11.78 25.18 4.85
C ASN A 110 -11.45 26.12 6.02
N ALA A 111 -11.42 27.43 5.80
CA ALA A 111 -11.14 28.37 6.87
C ALA A 111 -12.31 28.49 7.85
N VAL A 112 -12.01 28.73 9.13
CA VAL A 112 -13.02 28.73 10.22
C VAL A 112 -14.25 29.59 9.90
N SER A 113 -14.08 30.77 9.32
CA SER A 113 -15.19 31.67 8.97
C SER A 113 -16.02 31.23 7.75
N MET A 114 -15.53 30.26 6.96
CA MET A 114 -16.09 29.84 5.68
C MET A 114 -16.48 28.36 5.61
N LEU A 115 -16.32 27.60 6.70
CA LEU A 115 -16.67 26.18 6.74
C LEU A 115 -18.10 25.94 6.24
N ALA A 116 -18.23 24.97 5.35
CA ALA A 116 -19.53 24.44 4.94
C ALA A 116 -20.15 23.64 6.09
N GLU A 117 -21.48 23.48 6.02
CA GLU A 117 -22.25 22.72 6.99
C GLU A 117 -21.68 21.31 7.20
N GLU A 118 -21.56 20.86 8.46
CA GLU A 118 -20.99 19.57 8.87
C GLU A 118 -19.52 19.33 8.52
N VAL A 119 -18.80 20.31 7.97
CA VAL A 119 -17.37 20.17 7.63
C VAL A 119 -16.50 20.45 8.86
N ALA A 120 -15.59 19.51 9.13
CA ALA A 120 -14.48 19.67 10.07
C ALA A 120 -13.18 19.87 9.29
N ALA A 121 -12.36 20.84 9.68
CA ALA A 121 -11.08 21.11 9.05
C ALA A 121 -9.99 21.40 10.10
N PRO A 122 -8.81 20.75 10.00
CA PRO A 122 -7.63 21.11 10.78
C PRO A 122 -7.19 22.54 10.49
N GLN A 123 -6.83 23.27 11.54
CA GLN A 123 -6.34 24.64 11.48
C GLN A 123 -5.05 24.76 12.27
N ALA A 124 -4.07 25.44 11.70
CA ALA A 124 -2.82 25.80 12.37
C ALA A 124 -2.80 27.29 12.69
N LEU A 125 -2.15 27.65 13.80
CA LEU A 125 -1.91 29.05 14.18
C LEU A 125 -0.84 29.64 13.25
N GLY A 126 -1.25 30.44 12.26
CA GLY A 126 -0.33 30.89 11.21
C GLY A 126 -0.88 31.97 10.29
N GLY A 127 -0.04 32.47 9.37
CA GLY A 127 -0.37 33.57 8.46
C GLY A 127 0.37 34.88 8.78
N GLU A 128 -0.24 36.03 8.46
CA GLU A 128 0.34 37.34 8.78
C GLU A 128 0.05 37.75 10.24
N ASP A 129 1.02 38.40 10.90
CA ASP A 129 0.84 38.96 12.24
C ASP A 129 -0.21 40.08 12.20
N LEU A 130 -1.26 39.98 13.03
CA LEU A 130 -2.38 40.93 13.08
C LEU A 130 -2.03 42.25 13.82
N GLY A 131 -0.75 42.66 13.78
CA GLY A 131 -0.13 43.65 14.68
C GLY A 131 -0.89 44.96 14.89
N SER A 132 -0.87 45.48 16.13
CA SER A 132 -1.40 46.76 16.70
C SER A 132 -2.80 47.30 16.32
N ALA A 133 -3.41 46.84 15.24
CA ALA A 133 -4.76 47.11 14.79
C ALA A 133 -5.66 45.88 15.00
N PHE A 134 -5.61 45.34 16.22
CA PHE A 134 -6.27 44.12 16.74
C PHE A 134 -7.81 44.02 16.54
N TRP A 135 -8.43 44.98 15.86
CA TRP A 135 -9.87 45.26 15.87
C TRP A 135 -10.47 45.58 14.48
N ALA A 136 -9.67 45.56 13.41
CA ALA A 136 -10.18 45.68 12.05
C ALA A 136 -10.27 44.27 11.44
N PHE A 137 -11.48 43.79 11.15
CA PHE A 137 -11.66 42.64 10.27
C PHE A 137 -11.11 43.03 8.89
N ASN A 138 -9.89 42.55 8.58
CA ASN A 138 -9.25 42.75 7.30
C ASN A 138 -9.11 41.37 6.63
N PRO A 139 -9.89 41.04 5.59
CA PRO A 139 -9.87 39.72 4.96
C PRO A 139 -8.61 39.48 4.10
N TRP A 140 -7.54 40.29 4.23
CA TRP A 140 -6.30 40.14 3.47
C TRP A 140 -5.56 38.82 3.71
N TRP A 141 -5.77 38.12 4.84
CA TRP A 141 -5.22 36.77 5.03
C TRP A 141 -5.77 35.74 4.02
N LEU A 142 -6.95 35.97 3.43
CA LEU A 142 -7.50 35.11 2.38
C LEU A 142 -6.83 35.29 1.00
N LEU A 143 -6.07 36.37 0.78
CA LEU A 143 -5.34 36.61 -0.48
C LEU A 143 -4.00 35.85 -0.53
N ALA A 144 -3.46 35.42 0.61
CA ALA A 144 -2.25 34.61 0.69
C ALA A 144 -2.45 33.15 0.21
N LEU A 145 -3.70 32.73 -0.03
CA LEU A 145 -4.07 31.37 -0.46
C LEU A 145 -4.36 31.25 -1.97
N VAL A 146 -4.08 32.29 -2.78
CA VAL A 146 -4.28 32.25 -4.24
C VAL A 146 -2.93 32.04 -4.95
N PRO A 147 -2.71 30.87 -5.59
CA PRO A 147 -1.61 30.70 -6.51
C PRO A 147 -1.95 31.32 -7.89
N LEU A 148 -0.91 31.90 -8.52
CA LEU A 148 -0.75 32.20 -9.96
C LEU A 148 -0.87 33.67 -10.44
N ALA A 149 0.30 34.19 -10.82
CA ALA A 149 0.65 34.69 -12.16
C ALA A 149 -0.35 35.52 -13.01
N ALA A 150 0.19 36.63 -13.51
CA ALA A 150 -0.25 37.50 -14.62
C ALA A 150 -1.36 38.55 -14.34
N GLY A 151 -0.97 39.83 -14.39
CA GLY A 151 -1.88 40.98 -14.24
C GLY A 151 -2.53 41.45 -15.55
N ILE A 152 -3.65 42.17 -15.42
CA ILE A 152 -4.02 43.48 -16.01
C ILE A 152 -5.46 43.83 -15.57
N ALA A 153 -5.67 45.13 -15.34
CA ALA A 153 -6.85 45.82 -14.78
C ALA A 153 -8.16 45.77 -15.62
N ILE A 154 -9.29 46.23 -15.04
CA ILE A 154 -10.16 47.34 -15.53
C ILE A 154 -11.37 47.59 -14.60
N ALA A 155 -11.72 48.88 -14.48
CA ALA A 155 -12.71 49.53 -13.63
C ALA A 155 -14.21 49.34 -14.01
N ALA A 156 -15.14 49.68 -13.09
CA ALA A 156 -16.04 50.85 -13.18
C ALA A 156 -17.37 50.75 -12.37
N SER A 157 -17.67 51.86 -11.67
CA SER A 157 -18.97 52.55 -11.62
C SER A 157 -19.91 52.45 -10.39
N ASN A 158 -20.20 53.66 -9.88
CA ASN A 158 -21.49 54.23 -9.48
C ASN A 158 -22.20 53.82 -8.18
N GLY A 159 -22.31 54.80 -7.26
CA GLY A 159 -23.58 55.56 -7.17
C GLY A 159 -24.27 55.65 -5.81
N GLY A 160 -24.39 56.89 -5.30
CA GLY A 160 -25.56 57.43 -4.57
C GLY A 160 -25.76 56.96 -3.11
N SER A 161 -25.50 57.76 -2.08
CA SER A 161 -26.23 58.96 -1.61
C SER A 161 -27.57 58.70 -0.88
N SER A 162 -27.59 59.18 0.38
CA SER A 162 -28.68 59.89 1.09
C SER A 162 -29.64 59.16 2.05
N GLY A 163 -29.85 59.80 3.22
CA GLY A 163 -31.06 59.71 4.05
C GLY A 163 -30.82 59.38 5.54
N SER A 164 -30.21 60.25 6.35
CA SER A 164 -30.84 61.35 7.14
C SER A 164 -31.78 60.93 8.28
N SER A 165 -31.41 61.25 9.54
CA SER A 165 -32.15 62.21 10.39
C SER A 165 -31.73 62.21 11.88
N ASN A 166 -31.13 63.34 12.30
CA ASN A 166 -31.35 64.14 13.51
C ASN A 166 -31.34 63.52 14.92
N ASN A 167 -30.46 64.06 15.78
CA ASN A 167 -30.91 64.97 16.85
C ASN A 167 -29.77 65.92 17.30
N GLY A 168 -30.09 67.19 17.49
CA GLY A 168 -29.15 68.31 17.53
C GLY A 168 -28.33 68.46 18.81
N ASN A 169 -27.19 69.12 18.67
CA ASN A 169 -26.39 69.64 19.77
C ASN A 169 -25.97 71.07 19.43
N ASN A 170 -26.17 71.97 20.40
CA ASN A 170 -25.83 73.39 20.29
C ASN A 170 -24.31 73.57 20.20
N ASP A 171 -23.83 74.05 19.07
CA ASP A 171 -22.46 74.55 18.93
C ASP A 171 -22.32 75.91 19.63
N THR A 172 -21.21 76.13 20.34
CA THR A 172 -20.96 77.34 21.13
C THR A 172 -19.65 78.06 20.77
N THR A 173 -18.91 77.57 19.78
CA THR A 173 -17.61 78.14 19.38
C THR A 173 -17.44 78.01 17.87
N ALA A 174 -17.02 79.10 17.21
CA ALA A 174 -16.64 79.03 15.80
C ALA A 174 -15.21 78.50 15.64
N ASP A 175 -14.94 77.81 14.53
CA ASP A 175 -13.60 77.40 14.13
C ASP A 175 -12.75 78.60 13.67
N LYS A 176 -11.45 78.56 13.98
CA LYS A 176 -10.52 79.62 13.55
C LYS A 176 -10.21 79.48 12.06
N PRO A 177 -10.18 80.59 11.28
CA PRO A 177 -9.62 80.57 9.95
C PRO A 177 -8.11 80.27 9.95
N GLU A 178 -7.58 79.85 8.82
CA GLU A 178 -6.16 79.60 8.61
C GLU A 178 -5.58 80.62 7.60
N ILE A 179 -4.44 81.23 7.92
CA ILE A 179 -3.75 82.20 7.07
C ILE A 179 -2.45 81.58 6.56
N THR A 180 -2.22 81.62 5.25
CA THR A 180 -0.97 81.18 4.61
C THR A 180 -0.36 82.32 3.80
N THR A 181 0.88 82.68 4.12
CA THR A 181 1.67 83.68 3.38
C THR A 181 2.60 82.99 2.39
N ASN A 182 2.39 83.23 1.10
CA ASN A 182 3.08 82.56 0.02
C ASN A 182 4.40 83.26 -0.31
N ASP A 183 5.38 82.52 -0.83
CA ASP A 183 6.72 83.05 -1.13
C ASP A 183 6.72 84.09 -2.25
N ASN A 184 5.69 84.10 -3.10
CA ASN A 184 5.46 85.13 -4.13
C ASN A 184 4.84 86.43 -3.58
N GLY A 185 4.76 86.59 -2.25
CA GLY A 185 4.19 87.77 -1.58
C GLY A 185 2.65 87.76 -1.44
N SER A 186 1.94 86.84 -2.10
CA SER A 186 0.47 86.74 -1.97
C SER A 186 0.04 86.07 -0.67
N VAL A 187 -1.21 86.29 -0.26
CA VAL A 187 -1.76 85.71 0.98
C VAL A 187 -3.07 84.98 0.69
N THR A 188 -3.20 83.78 1.23
CA THR A 188 -4.44 82.99 1.18
C THR A 188 -5.01 82.80 2.58
N VAL A 189 -6.34 82.85 2.70
CA VAL A 189 -7.06 82.63 3.96
C VAL A 189 -8.18 81.62 3.73
N LYS A 190 -8.12 80.51 4.47
CA LYS A 190 -9.14 79.46 4.44
C LYS A 190 -10.10 79.62 5.62
N PRO A 191 -11.44 79.63 5.40
CA PRO A 191 -12.42 79.59 6.49
C PRO A 191 -12.29 78.31 7.34
N GLY A 192 -12.62 78.41 8.64
CA GLY A 192 -12.86 77.23 9.47
C GLY A 192 -14.11 76.47 9.02
N ASP A 193 -14.21 75.18 9.37
CA ASP A 193 -15.19 74.28 8.76
C ASP A 193 -16.65 74.70 9.04
N ASP A 194 -16.92 75.33 10.19
CA ASP A 194 -18.24 75.82 10.60
C ASP A 194 -18.52 77.31 10.28
N ASN A 195 -17.57 78.00 9.65
CA ASN A 195 -17.69 79.45 9.43
C ASN A 195 -18.72 79.75 8.33
N THR A 196 -19.50 80.82 8.52
CA THR A 196 -20.40 81.40 7.52
C THR A 196 -20.02 82.82 7.11
N LYS A 197 -19.07 83.44 7.83
CA LYS A 197 -18.46 84.72 7.47
C LYS A 197 -16.99 84.78 7.90
N VAL A 198 -16.11 85.31 7.05
CA VAL A 198 -14.69 85.54 7.36
C VAL A 198 -14.29 86.98 7.03
N ASP A 199 -13.72 87.68 8.01
CA ASP A 199 -13.15 89.03 7.86
C ASP A 199 -11.62 88.97 7.88
N VAL A 200 -10.96 89.38 6.79
CA VAL A 200 -9.49 89.42 6.66
C VAL A 200 -9.01 90.87 6.66
N LYS A 201 -8.06 91.21 7.53
CA LYS A 201 -7.48 92.57 7.67
C LYS A 201 -5.99 92.58 7.34
N PHE A 202 -5.58 93.53 6.53
CA PHE A 202 -4.20 93.71 6.07
C PHE A 202 -3.91 95.17 5.70
N LYS A 203 -2.66 95.51 5.41
CA LYS A 203 -2.28 96.85 4.91
C LYS A 203 -1.98 96.83 3.42
N ASP A 204 -2.52 97.80 2.69
CA ASP A 204 -2.16 98.01 1.29
C ASP A 204 -0.73 98.54 1.13
N GLU A 205 -0.20 98.56 -0.09
CA GLU A 205 1.15 99.05 -0.42
C GLU A 205 1.46 100.45 0.15
N ASN A 206 0.44 101.30 0.20
CA ASN A 206 0.54 102.66 0.73
C ASN A 206 0.53 102.70 2.27
N GLY A 207 0.32 101.55 2.92
CA GLY A 207 0.31 101.36 4.37
C GLY A 207 -1.05 101.60 5.03
N ASN A 208 -2.15 101.68 4.26
CA ASN A 208 -3.50 101.87 4.80
C ASN A 208 -4.16 100.55 5.15
N ASP A 209 -4.91 100.49 6.25
CA ASP A 209 -5.65 99.29 6.64
C ASP A 209 -6.81 99.01 5.67
N LYS A 210 -6.90 97.76 5.22
CA LYS A 210 -7.95 97.20 4.38
C LYS A 210 -8.62 96.03 5.09
N THR A 211 -9.88 95.76 4.74
CA THR A 211 -10.62 94.60 5.23
C THR A 211 -11.39 93.97 4.07
N VAL A 212 -11.26 92.66 3.91
CA VAL A 212 -12.01 91.84 2.96
C VAL A 212 -12.96 90.96 3.75
N THR A 213 -14.25 91.01 3.42
CA THR A 213 -15.29 90.22 4.08
C THR A 213 -15.87 89.22 3.10
N ALA A 214 -15.77 87.93 3.42
CA ALA A 214 -16.40 86.86 2.68
C ALA A 214 -17.60 86.31 3.46
N GLU A 215 -18.68 85.99 2.74
CA GLU A 215 -19.93 85.46 3.31
C GLU A 215 -20.39 84.22 2.53
N LYS A 216 -20.84 83.19 3.26
CA LYS A 216 -21.39 81.95 2.71
C LYS A 216 -22.90 82.11 2.48
N GLY A 217 -23.31 81.96 1.23
CA GLY A 217 -24.71 81.99 0.83
C GLY A 217 -25.49 80.74 1.25
N THR A 218 -26.82 80.82 1.21
CA THR A 218 -27.73 79.72 1.54
C THR A 218 -27.64 78.54 0.56
N ASP A 219 -26.98 78.73 -0.59
CA ASP A 219 -26.63 77.69 -1.57
C ASP A 219 -25.31 76.98 -1.23
N GLY A 220 -24.69 77.32 -0.08
CA GLY A 220 -23.43 76.77 0.39
C GLY A 220 -22.19 77.37 -0.26
N LYS A 221 -22.35 78.34 -1.17
CA LYS A 221 -21.23 78.97 -1.89
C LYS A 221 -20.74 80.25 -1.23
N TRP A 222 -19.46 80.53 -1.35
CA TRP A 222 -18.82 81.72 -0.80
C TRP A 222 -18.73 82.85 -1.82
N SER A 223 -18.89 84.08 -1.34
CA SER A 223 -18.71 85.28 -2.15
C SER A 223 -18.09 86.40 -1.33
N ILE A 224 -17.41 87.33 -1.99
CA ILE A 224 -16.98 88.61 -1.40
C ILE A 224 -17.97 89.67 -1.92
N PRO A 225 -18.92 90.13 -1.08
CA PRO A 225 -19.98 91.04 -1.53
C PRO A 225 -19.45 92.40 -2.03
N ASP A 226 -18.31 92.84 -1.50
CA ASP A 226 -17.59 94.03 -1.93
C ASP A 226 -16.08 93.79 -1.87
N VAL A 227 -15.44 93.75 -3.02
CA VAL A 227 -13.98 93.55 -3.16
C VAL A 227 -13.18 94.86 -3.02
N GLY A 228 -13.83 96.02 -3.11
CA GLY A 228 -13.16 97.32 -3.13
C GLY A 228 -11.94 97.38 -4.07
N ASP A 229 -10.91 98.14 -3.68
CA ASP A 229 -9.61 98.21 -4.38
C ASP A 229 -8.61 97.14 -3.92
N THR A 230 -9.06 96.05 -3.28
CA THR A 230 -8.17 95.06 -2.65
C THR A 230 -7.64 93.99 -3.60
N GLY A 231 -8.27 93.81 -4.76
CA GLY A 231 -7.92 92.76 -5.73
C GLY A 231 -8.16 91.33 -5.23
N ALA A 232 -8.82 91.16 -4.08
CA ALA A 232 -9.05 89.85 -3.48
C ALA A 232 -10.02 89.01 -4.33
N THR A 233 -9.72 87.71 -4.43
CA THR A 233 -10.57 86.72 -5.10
C THR A 233 -10.97 85.63 -4.10
N ILE A 234 -12.02 84.87 -4.43
CA ILE A 234 -12.51 83.77 -3.58
C ILE A 234 -12.91 82.57 -4.43
N ASP A 235 -12.58 81.37 -3.97
CA ASP A 235 -13.15 80.13 -4.52
C ASP A 235 -14.59 79.95 -4.01
N PRO A 236 -15.61 79.93 -4.89
CA PRO A 236 -17.00 79.84 -4.47
C PRO A 236 -17.37 78.55 -3.73
N ASN A 237 -16.62 77.46 -3.90
CA ASN A 237 -16.95 76.17 -3.28
C ASN A 237 -16.20 75.95 -1.97
N THR A 238 -14.94 76.40 -1.87
CA THR A 238 -14.10 76.19 -0.69
C THR A 238 -14.04 77.40 0.25
N GLY A 239 -14.36 78.60 -0.24
CA GLY A 239 -14.31 79.85 0.52
C GLY A 239 -12.92 80.42 0.74
N VAL A 240 -11.88 79.83 0.12
CA VAL A 240 -10.50 80.31 0.23
C VAL A 240 -10.38 81.69 -0.42
N ILE A 241 -10.00 82.69 0.37
CA ILE A 241 -9.77 84.07 -0.05
C ILE A 241 -8.30 84.22 -0.45
N THR A 242 -8.02 84.77 -1.63
CA THR A 242 -6.66 85.06 -2.09
C THR A 242 -6.49 86.56 -2.31
N ILE A 243 -5.51 87.17 -1.65
CA ILE A 243 -5.13 88.57 -1.82
C ILE A 243 -3.78 88.60 -2.57
N PRO A 244 -3.70 89.26 -3.74
CA PRO A 244 -2.50 89.25 -4.57
C PRO A 244 -1.36 90.06 -3.93
N ALA A 245 -0.12 89.69 -4.24
CA ALA A 245 1.10 90.27 -3.65
C ALA A 245 1.17 91.79 -3.85
N ASP A 246 0.88 92.27 -5.07
CA ASP A 246 0.95 93.68 -5.49
C ASP A 246 -0.13 94.59 -4.85
N LYS A 247 -0.86 94.08 -3.86
CA LYS A 247 -1.90 94.79 -3.10
C LYS A 247 -1.64 94.76 -1.60
N ILE A 248 -0.57 94.10 -1.14
CA ILE A 248 -0.26 93.89 0.28
C ILE A 248 1.13 94.43 0.55
N LYS A 249 1.26 95.31 1.54
CA LYS A 249 2.58 95.78 1.94
C LYS A 249 3.43 94.65 2.51
N ASP A 250 4.58 94.41 1.89
CA ASP A 250 5.60 93.48 2.38
C ASP A 250 5.95 93.70 3.86
N GLY A 251 6.04 92.58 4.59
CA GLY A 251 6.38 92.57 6.02
C GLY A 251 5.28 93.10 6.96
N SER A 252 4.07 93.37 6.47
CA SER A 252 2.94 93.82 7.29
C SER A 252 2.10 92.65 7.86
N ASP A 253 1.46 92.87 9.01
CA ASP A 253 0.63 91.85 9.68
C ASP A 253 -0.71 91.62 8.96
N ILE A 254 -1.10 90.35 8.87
CA ILE A 254 -2.37 89.85 8.34
C ILE A 254 -3.13 89.14 9.46
N ASN A 255 -4.40 89.48 9.60
CA ASN A 255 -5.29 88.89 10.60
C ASN A 255 -6.59 88.43 9.93
N ALA A 256 -7.16 87.32 10.41
CA ALA A 256 -8.43 86.80 9.91
C ALA A 256 -9.34 86.41 11.09
N LYS A 257 -10.64 86.60 10.91
CA LYS A 257 -11.66 86.29 11.92
C LYS A 257 -12.84 85.55 11.28
N GLY A 258 -13.12 84.35 11.77
CA GLY A 258 -14.25 83.51 11.37
C GLY A 258 -15.46 83.73 12.28
N THR A 259 -16.65 83.62 11.71
CA THR A 259 -17.95 83.69 12.40
C THR A 259 -18.83 82.54 11.92
N ASP A 260 -19.44 81.79 12.84
CA ASP A 260 -20.35 80.68 12.51
C ASP A 260 -21.81 81.14 12.29
N GLU A 261 -22.68 80.20 11.95
CA GLU A 261 -24.12 80.42 11.72
C GLU A 261 -24.88 80.87 12.99
N ASN A 262 -24.31 80.59 14.18
CA ASN A 262 -24.85 80.97 15.49
C ASN A 262 -24.32 82.33 15.99
N GLY A 263 -23.40 82.96 15.25
CA GLY A 263 -22.79 84.24 15.57
C GLY A 263 -21.60 84.17 16.53
N ASN A 264 -21.08 82.99 16.86
CA ASN A 264 -19.83 82.84 17.60
C ASN A 264 -18.65 83.21 16.69
N THR A 265 -17.51 83.63 17.27
CA THR A 265 -16.36 84.06 16.46
C THR A 265 -15.01 83.59 16.99
N ALA A 266 -14.10 83.24 16.09
CA ALA A 266 -12.71 82.90 16.41
C ALA A 266 -11.71 83.62 15.49
N ASN A 267 -10.56 84.01 16.04
CA ASN A 267 -9.49 84.66 15.27
C ASN A 267 -8.43 83.64 14.89
N ALA A 268 -7.88 83.78 13.68
CA ALA A 268 -6.69 83.07 13.25
C ALA A 268 -5.44 83.53 14.02
N ASP A 269 -4.39 82.71 13.99
CA ASP A 269 -3.06 83.11 14.46
C ASP A 269 -2.46 84.09 13.43
N ALA A 270 -2.12 85.32 13.86
CA ALA A 270 -1.64 86.38 12.97
C ALA A 270 -0.34 85.98 12.23
N GLN A 271 -0.24 86.34 10.95
CA GLN A 271 0.91 86.07 10.07
C GLN A 271 1.43 87.36 9.42
N THR A 272 2.70 87.41 9.04
CA THR A 272 3.31 88.55 8.33
C THR A 272 3.49 88.27 6.84
N ALA A 273 3.10 89.20 5.97
CA ALA A 273 3.28 89.10 4.52
C ALA A 273 4.76 88.99 4.13
N LYS A 274 5.07 88.11 3.16
CA LYS A 274 6.43 87.86 2.64
C LYS A 274 6.77 88.87 1.52
N ASN A 275 8.06 89.05 1.25
CA ASN A 275 8.58 90.07 0.33
C ASN A 275 8.51 89.61 -1.14
N ASP A 276 8.13 90.47 -2.08
CA ASP A 276 8.13 90.14 -3.52
C ASP A 276 9.34 90.78 -4.26
N THR A 277 10.19 90.00 -4.95
CA THR A 277 11.22 90.51 -5.93
C THR A 277 12.05 89.37 -6.56
N PRO A 278 12.74 89.54 -7.74
CA PRO A 278 12.27 89.77 -9.13
C PRO A 278 12.87 88.77 -10.16
N THR A 279 12.36 88.74 -11.41
CA THR A 279 12.87 88.12 -12.67
C THR A 279 13.81 86.90 -12.61
N ASP A 280 13.31 85.78 -13.14
CA ASP A 280 14.02 84.52 -13.34
C ASP A 280 15.19 84.63 -14.35
N THR A 281 16.33 84.05 -14.00
CA THR A 281 17.56 84.05 -14.82
C THR A 281 18.08 82.64 -15.11
N GLU A 282 17.40 81.59 -14.68
CA GLU A 282 17.84 80.20 -14.88
C GLU A 282 16.62 79.29 -15.07
N ALA A 283 16.60 78.48 -16.13
CA ALA A 283 15.50 77.55 -16.36
C ALA A 283 15.50 76.42 -15.31
N ASP A 284 14.35 75.84 -15.01
CA ASP A 284 14.24 74.64 -14.17
C ASP A 284 14.85 73.41 -14.85
N LYS A 285 15.49 72.55 -14.06
CA LYS A 285 16.08 71.30 -14.55
C LYS A 285 14.97 70.27 -14.89
N PRO A 286 15.06 69.58 -16.03
CA PRO A 286 14.30 68.35 -16.24
C PRO A 286 14.74 67.24 -15.27
N VAL A 287 13.89 66.24 -15.06
CA VAL A 287 14.16 65.06 -14.24
C VAL A 287 14.10 63.81 -15.10
N ILE A 288 15.15 62.97 -15.02
CA ILE A 288 15.24 61.69 -15.73
C ILE A 288 14.97 60.55 -14.74
N ASP A 289 14.15 59.59 -15.14
CA ASP A 289 13.85 58.37 -14.40
C ASP A 289 14.08 57.15 -15.30
N ALA A 290 15.19 56.45 -15.05
CA ALA A 290 15.59 55.21 -15.74
C ALA A 290 14.97 53.99 -15.04
N LYS A 291 14.15 53.24 -15.78
CA LYS A 291 13.35 52.13 -15.27
C LYS A 291 14.10 50.81 -15.34
N ASP A 292 13.73 49.87 -14.48
CA ASP A 292 14.38 48.54 -14.38
C ASP A 292 14.10 47.62 -15.58
N ASP A 293 13.17 48.02 -16.46
CA ASP A 293 12.82 47.34 -17.72
C ASP A 293 13.58 47.88 -18.94
N GLY A 294 14.65 48.66 -18.72
CA GLY A 294 15.44 49.30 -19.78
C GLY A 294 14.84 50.58 -20.36
N SER A 295 13.58 50.92 -20.06
CA SER A 295 12.94 52.16 -20.55
C SER A 295 13.32 53.39 -19.73
N ALA A 296 13.00 54.59 -20.23
CA ALA A 296 13.23 55.84 -19.49
C ALA A 296 12.11 56.86 -19.67
N THR A 297 11.88 57.67 -18.64
CA THR A 297 10.99 58.83 -18.69
C THR A 297 11.73 60.11 -18.34
N VAL A 298 11.42 61.21 -19.03
CA VAL A 298 11.97 62.55 -18.77
C VAL A 298 10.83 63.54 -18.52
N THR A 299 10.82 64.14 -17.34
CA THR A 299 9.83 65.16 -16.94
C THR A 299 10.45 66.54 -17.12
N PRO A 300 9.81 67.47 -17.88
CA PRO A 300 10.28 68.86 -17.98
C PRO A 300 10.30 69.59 -16.64
N GLY A 301 11.20 70.58 -16.49
CA GLY A 301 11.15 71.56 -15.41
C GLY A 301 9.90 72.45 -15.50
N ALA A 302 9.46 73.06 -14.40
CA ALA A 302 8.15 73.70 -14.33
C ALA A 302 8.01 74.91 -15.28
N ASP A 303 9.10 75.65 -15.49
CA ASP A 303 9.18 76.80 -16.40
C ASP A 303 9.60 76.45 -17.84
N ASN A 304 9.87 75.17 -18.13
CA ASN A 304 10.41 74.77 -19.42
C ASN A 304 9.35 74.92 -20.53
N THR A 305 9.79 75.37 -21.70
CA THR A 305 9.03 75.41 -22.96
C THR A 305 9.58 74.48 -24.03
N LYS A 306 10.83 74.02 -23.87
CA LYS A 306 11.48 73.04 -24.73
C LYS A 306 12.38 72.10 -23.92
N VAL A 307 12.37 70.80 -24.24
CA VAL A 307 13.26 69.78 -23.67
C VAL A 307 13.95 68.99 -24.79
N GLU A 308 15.27 68.87 -24.70
CA GLU A 308 16.11 68.05 -25.58
C GLU A 308 16.68 66.86 -24.80
N VAL A 309 16.35 65.63 -25.19
CA VAL A 309 16.81 64.39 -24.53
C VAL A 309 17.82 63.69 -25.44
N SER A 310 19.03 63.44 -24.94
CA SER A 310 20.09 62.75 -25.67
C SER A 310 20.34 61.35 -25.12
N ILE A 311 20.32 60.36 -26.00
CA ILE A 311 20.52 58.93 -25.70
C ILE A 311 21.49 58.31 -26.71
N THR A 312 22.00 57.11 -26.41
CA THR A 312 22.69 56.25 -27.39
C THR A 312 21.74 55.11 -27.75
N ASP A 313 21.49 54.86 -29.03
CA ASP A 313 20.65 53.75 -29.47
C ASP A 313 21.41 52.41 -29.49
N GLU A 314 20.67 51.31 -29.68
CA GLU A 314 21.20 49.94 -29.77
C GLU A 314 22.23 49.71 -30.89
N ASN A 315 22.36 50.65 -31.83
CA ASN A 315 23.35 50.61 -32.91
C ASN A 315 24.58 51.50 -32.62
N ASP A 316 24.78 51.91 -31.36
CA ASP A 316 25.85 52.80 -30.92
C ASP A 316 25.79 54.20 -31.58
N GLN A 317 24.62 54.66 -32.03
CA GLN A 317 24.44 55.99 -32.58
C GLN A 317 23.80 56.95 -31.57
N PRO A 318 24.32 58.18 -31.43
CA PRO A 318 23.70 59.18 -30.56
C PRO A 318 22.42 59.73 -31.20
N GLN A 319 21.33 59.75 -30.43
CA GLN A 319 20.04 60.32 -30.83
C GLN A 319 19.67 61.48 -29.91
N THR A 320 19.01 62.50 -30.46
CA THR A 320 18.46 63.63 -29.69
C THR A 320 16.98 63.81 -30.01
N ILE A 321 16.14 63.52 -29.01
CA ILE A 321 14.69 63.70 -29.04
C ILE A 321 14.38 65.13 -28.59
N VAL A 322 13.49 65.83 -29.29
CA VAL A 322 13.11 67.21 -28.98
C VAL A 322 11.62 67.30 -28.74
N ALA A 323 11.22 67.82 -27.57
CA ALA A 323 9.84 68.16 -27.24
C ALA A 323 9.72 69.68 -27.01
N GLU A 324 8.65 70.29 -27.48
CA GLU A 324 8.38 71.72 -27.31
C GLU A 324 6.89 71.99 -27.11
N LYS A 325 6.54 73.11 -26.45
CA LYS A 325 5.16 73.57 -26.35
C LYS A 325 4.71 74.17 -27.70
N ASP A 326 3.55 73.76 -28.19
CA ASP A 326 2.91 74.33 -29.35
C ASP A 326 2.23 75.68 -29.05
N ALA A 327 1.58 76.27 -30.06
CA ALA A 327 0.91 77.57 -29.93
C ALA A 327 -0.28 77.58 -28.95
N ASP A 328 -0.82 76.40 -28.62
CA ASP A 328 -1.91 76.22 -27.65
C ASP A 328 -1.37 75.90 -26.24
N GLY A 329 -0.04 75.86 -26.07
CA GLY A 329 0.64 75.58 -24.81
C GLY A 329 0.74 74.10 -24.47
N LYS A 330 0.42 73.19 -25.40
CA LYS A 330 0.54 71.73 -25.22
C LYS A 330 1.89 71.20 -25.68
N TRP A 331 2.38 70.16 -25.04
CA TRP A 331 3.64 69.54 -25.42
C TRP A 331 3.50 68.62 -26.65
N VAL A 332 4.41 68.76 -27.60
CA VAL A 332 4.52 67.92 -28.78
C VAL A 332 5.97 67.47 -29.01
N ILE A 333 6.15 66.28 -29.58
CA ILE A 333 7.49 65.85 -30.06
C ILE A 333 7.75 66.56 -31.39
N ALA A 334 8.74 67.44 -31.40
CA ALA A 334 9.20 68.14 -32.61
C ALA A 334 10.04 67.21 -33.51
N ASP A 335 10.81 66.31 -32.92
CA ASP A 335 11.62 65.29 -33.62
C ASP A 335 11.93 64.12 -32.66
N ASP A 336 11.55 62.90 -33.02
CA ASP A 336 11.80 61.68 -32.23
C ASP A 336 13.02 60.88 -32.74
N LYS A 337 13.63 61.28 -33.86
CA LYS A 337 14.71 60.54 -34.54
C LYS A 337 14.43 59.05 -34.78
N GLY A 338 13.16 58.64 -34.86
CA GLY A 338 12.78 57.23 -35.04
C GLY A 338 12.94 56.35 -33.80
N THR A 339 13.15 56.95 -32.62
CA THR A 339 13.22 56.24 -31.32
C THR A 339 11.84 55.82 -30.80
N GLY A 340 10.74 56.24 -31.45
CA GLY A 340 9.39 55.92 -30.99
C GLY A 340 8.99 56.59 -29.67
N ALA A 341 9.75 57.59 -29.23
CA ALA A 341 9.47 58.36 -28.02
C ALA A 341 8.11 59.06 -28.10
N LYS A 342 7.41 59.13 -26.97
CA LYS A 342 6.09 59.77 -26.84
C LYS A 342 6.15 60.88 -25.80
N VAL A 343 5.34 61.91 -25.95
CA VAL A 343 5.17 62.97 -24.94
C VAL A 343 3.71 63.05 -24.50
N ASP A 344 3.49 63.21 -23.20
CA ASP A 344 2.18 63.55 -22.65
C ASP A 344 1.85 65.02 -22.97
N PRO A 345 0.75 65.33 -23.68
CA PRO A 345 0.48 66.69 -24.15
C PRO A 345 0.22 67.72 -23.05
N ASP A 346 -0.19 67.30 -21.86
CA ASP A 346 -0.59 68.20 -20.78
C ASP A 346 0.54 68.37 -19.74
N THR A 347 1.33 67.32 -19.51
CA THR A 347 2.41 67.32 -18.51
C THR A 347 3.81 67.45 -19.12
N GLY A 348 3.97 67.12 -20.40
CA GLY A 348 5.25 67.16 -21.11
C GLY A 348 6.19 66.01 -20.81
N VAL A 349 5.75 64.99 -20.05
CA VAL A 349 6.57 63.82 -19.74
C VAL A 349 6.87 63.05 -21.02
N ILE A 350 8.16 62.92 -21.34
CA ILE A 350 8.68 62.18 -22.49
C ILE A 350 8.96 60.74 -22.05
N THR A 351 8.42 59.76 -22.76
CA THR A 351 8.65 58.33 -22.53
C THR A 351 9.45 57.74 -23.69
N ILE A 352 10.54 57.06 -23.38
CA ILE A 352 11.45 56.44 -24.35
C ILE A 352 11.41 54.91 -24.14
N PRO A 353 11.10 54.11 -25.18
CA PRO A 353 11.06 52.65 -25.08
C PRO A 353 12.43 52.02 -24.78
N ALA A 354 12.44 50.84 -24.14
CA ALA A 354 13.65 50.09 -23.80
C ALA A 354 14.50 49.77 -25.04
N ASP A 355 13.89 49.22 -26.10
CA ASP A 355 14.55 48.86 -27.38
C ASP A 355 15.19 50.05 -28.15
N SER A 356 15.09 51.27 -27.62
CA SER A 356 15.61 52.49 -28.24
C SER A 356 16.81 53.09 -27.53
N ILE A 357 17.20 52.54 -26.37
CA ILE A 357 18.33 53.01 -25.56
C ILE A 357 19.25 51.83 -25.29
N LYS A 358 20.53 51.98 -25.65
CA LYS A 358 21.53 50.96 -25.34
C LYS A 358 21.71 50.79 -23.83
N ASP A 359 21.62 49.55 -23.37
CA ASP A 359 21.90 49.15 -21.97
C ASP A 359 23.22 49.72 -21.44
N GLY A 360 23.19 50.31 -20.24
CA GLY A 360 24.35 50.89 -19.59
C GLY A 360 24.86 52.20 -20.20
N SER A 361 24.17 52.78 -21.19
CA SER A 361 24.51 54.08 -21.79
C SER A 361 23.92 55.27 -21.01
N ASP A 362 24.50 56.46 -21.16
CA ASP A 362 24.04 57.66 -20.46
C ASP A 362 22.82 58.30 -21.15
N ILE A 363 21.83 58.69 -20.33
CA ILE A 363 20.65 59.46 -20.70
C ILE A 363 20.84 60.88 -20.15
N ASN A 364 20.72 61.87 -21.04
CA ASN A 364 20.87 63.28 -20.70
C ASN A 364 19.64 64.06 -21.15
N ALA A 365 19.26 65.10 -20.41
CA ALA A 365 18.15 65.98 -20.78
C ALA A 365 18.48 67.44 -20.50
N LYS A 366 17.99 68.34 -21.35
CA LYS A 366 18.19 69.79 -21.25
C LYS A 366 16.87 70.53 -21.43
N GLY A 367 16.47 71.31 -20.43
CA GLY A 367 15.30 72.18 -20.43
C GLY A 367 15.66 73.61 -20.86
N THR A 368 14.72 74.30 -21.51
CA THR A 368 14.81 75.72 -21.91
C THR A 368 13.52 76.44 -21.51
N ASP A 369 13.60 77.62 -20.88
CA ASP A 369 12.43 78.43 -20.47
C ASP A 369 11.96 79.42 -21.57
N GLU A 370 10.98 80.26 -21.27
CA GLU A 370 10.48 81.31 -22.20
C GLU A 370 11.50 82.44 -22.48
N ASN A 371 12.54 82.57 -21.66
CA ASN A 371 13.56 83.60 -21.73
C ASN A 371 14.86 83.09 -22.39
N ASP A 372 14.83 81.91 -23.02
CA ASP A 372 15.97 81.18 -23.59
C ASP A 372 17.08 80.80 -22.57
N ASN A 373 16.78 80.81 -21.27
CA ASN A 373 17.67 80.23 -20.27
C ASN A 373 17.60 78.70 -20.37
N THR A 374 18.68 78.00 -20.00
CA THR A 374 18.73 76.53 -20.10
C THR A 374 19.30 75.88 -18.86
N ALA A 375 18.77 74.71 -18.49
CA ALA A 375 19.31 73.87 -17.43
C ALA A 375 19.36 72.40 -17.82
N ASN A 376 20.43 71.72 -17.42
CA ASN A 376 20.62 70.30 -17.66
C ASN A 376 20.10 69.48 -16.47
N ALA A 377 19.42 68.38 -16.77
CA ALA A 377 19.10 67.36 -15.79
C ALA A 377 20.38 66.72 -15.23
N ASP A 378 20.28 66.12 -14.05
CA ASP A 378 21.33 65.24 -13.55
C ASP A 378 21.28 63.94 -14.37
N ALA A 379 22.38 63.61 -15.06
CA ALA A 379 22.44 62.45 -15.96
C ALA A 379 22.11 61.14 -15.23
N GLN A 380 21.43 60.23 -15.93
CA GLN A 380 21.12 58.88 -15.45
C GLN A 380 21.66 57.86 -16.44
N THR A 381 22.01 56.67 -15.98
CA THR A 381 22.44 55.56 -16.84
C THR A 381 21.26 54.63 -17.10
N ALA A 382 21.07 54.23 -18.36
CA ALA A 382 20.07 53.24 -18.74
C ALA A 382 20.36 51.91 -18.03
N LYS A 383 19.33 51.30 -17.46
CA LYS A 383 19.44 50.01 -16.78
C LYS A 383 19.32 48.88 -17.81
N ASN A 384 19.80 47.69 -17.47
CA ASN A 384 19.76 46.55 -18.38
C ASN A 384 18.32 46.01 -18.52
N ASP A 385 17.95 45.58 -19.73
CA ASP A 385 16.75 44.76 -19.93
C ASP A 385 16.95 43.36 -19.27
N PRO A 386 15.98 42.83 -18.50
CA PRO A 386 16.04 41.45 -18.00
C PRO A 386 16.12 40.40 -19.12
N VAL A 387 17.28 39.77 -19.28
CA VAL A 387 17.42 38.53 -20.08
C VAL A 387 16.64 37.39 -19.41
N THR A 388 15.59 36.88 -20.07
CA THR A 388 14.84 35.73 -19.58
C THR A 388 15.53 34.41 -19.95
N GLU A 389 15.97 33.62 -18.96
CA GLU A 389 16.67 32.35 -19.17
C GLU A 389 15.75 31.23 -19.73
N PRO A 390 16.29 30.25 -20.50
CA PRO A 390 15.56 29.05 -20.89
C PRO A 390 15.22 28.18 -19.68
N LYS A 391 14.00 27.66 -19.64
CA LYS A 391 13.51 26.73 -18.61
C LYS A 391 12.84 25.52 -19.25
N ILE A 392 12.91 24.38 -18.58
CA ILE A 392 12.16 23.16 -18.86
C ILE A 392 11.49 22.71 -17.56
N ASP A 393 10.31 22.11 -17.68
CA ASP A 393 9.51 21.60 -16.56
C ASP A 393 8.84 20.30 -16.98
N ILE A 394 8.69 19.35 -16.05
CA ILE A 394 7.96 18.10 -16.20
C ILE A 394 6.57 18.30 -15.58
N ASP A 395 5.56 18.43 -16.43
CA ASP A 395 4.20 18.71 -15.96
C ASP A 395 3.47 17.42 -15.53
N ASN A 396 3.82 16.28 -16.12
CA ASN A 396 3.07 15.03 -15.96
C ASN A 396 3.94 13.77 -16.11
N ILE A 397 3.75 12.82 -15.20
CA ILE A 397 4.37 11.49 -15.26
C ILE A 397 3.24 10.46 -15.16
N ALA A 398 3.14 9.57 -16.14
CA ALA A 398 2.15 8.48 -16.16
C ALA A 398 0.71 8.96 -15.93
N ASN A 399 0.29 10.00 -16.66
CA ASN A 399 -1.02 10.65 -16.56
C ASN A 399 -1.35 11.27 -15.20
N GLN A 400 -0.35 11.44 -14.33
CA GLN A 400 -0.48 12.14 -13.05
C GLN A 400 0.29 13.47 -13.13
N ALA A 401 -0.44 14.56 -12.89
CA ALA A 401 0.17 15.90 -12.85
C ALA A 401 1.20 15.93 -11.71
N GLN A 402 2.37 16.51 -11.99
CA GLN A 402 3.36 16.76 -10.95
C GLN A 402 2.90 17.89 -10.06
N VAL A 403 3.18 17.76 -8.77
CA VAL A 403 2.94 18.79 -7.77
C VAL A 403 4.20 19.66 -7.64
N ALA A 404 4.03 20.93 -7.30
CA ALA A 404 5.16 21.85 -7.20
C ALA A 404 6.23 21.33 -6.23
N GLU A 405 7.52 21.52 -6.56
CA GLU A 405 8.64 21.09 -5.71
C GLU A 405 8.44 21.52 -4.24
N GLY A 406 8.57 20.56 -3.32
CA GLY A 406 8.40 20.79 -1.89
C GLY A 406 6.96 20.69 -1.36
N SER A 407 6.01 20.21 -2.17
CA SER A 407 4.67 19.81 -1.73
C SER A 407 4.50 18.29 -1.67
N ASP A 408 3.59 17.81 -0.81
CA ASP A 408 3.25 16.39 -0.71
C ASP A 408 2.38 15.98 -1.90
N GLY A 409 2.76 14.95 -2.66
CA GLY A 409 1.93 14.40 -3.75
C GLY A 409 2.62 14.06 -5.06
N TYR A 410 3.76 13.36 -5.02
CA TYR A 410 4.44 12.91 -6.23
C TYR A 410 3.65 11.85 -7.00
N ALA A 411 3.90 11.75 -8.31
CA ALA A 411 3.31 10.67 -9.10
C ALA A 411 3.74 9.30 -8.57
N GLN A 412 2.81 8.36 -8.54
CA GLN A 412 3.07 6.97 -8.23
C GLN A 412 2.86 6.15 -9.50
N PHE A 413 3.83 5.28 -9.81
CA PHE A 413 3.61 4.25 -10.80
C PHE A 413 2.65 3.21 -10.22
N LEU A 414 1.51 3.04 -10.88
CA LEU A 414 0.46 2.10 -10.53
C LEU A 414 0.06 1.30 -11.77
N PRO A 415 -0.37 0.04 -11.63
CA PRO A 415 -0.85 -0.76 -12.76
C PRO A 415 -1.88 -0.01 -13.63
N SER A 416 -2.76 0.76 -12.99
CA SER A 416 -3.84 1.53 -13.61
C SER A 416 -3.38 2.68 -14.51
N ASN A 417 -2.13 3.18 -14.38
CA ASN A 417 -1.66 4.33 -15.14
C ASN A 417 -0.45 4.06 -16.06
N ILE A 418 0.22 2.91 -15.93
CA ILE A 418 1.45 2.62 -16.69
C ILE A 418 1.25 1.80 -17.98
N ALA A 419 0.12 1.11 -18.18
CA ALA A 419 -0.10 0.21 -19.32
C ALA A 419 -1.38 0.53 -20.12
N ILE A 420 -1.75 1.81 -20.18
CA ILE A 420 -3.05 2.26 -20.68
C ILE A 420 -3.03 2.83 -22.09
N GLU A 421 -1.90 3.39 -22.56
CA GLU A 421 -1.83 4.06 -23.85
C GLU A 421 -1.22 3.18 -24.93
N GLU A 422 -1.91 2.99 -26.06
CA GLU A 422 -1.32 2.38 -27.25
C GLU A 422 -0.29 3.35 -27.87
N ILE A 423 0.98 2.96 -27.81
CA ILE A 423 2.12 3.71 -28.37
C ILE A 423 2.21 3.46 -29.86
N SER A 424 2.10 2.19 -30.26
CA SER A 424 2.15 1.78 -31.66
C SER A 424 1.38 0.49 -31.89
N ASN A 425 0.87 0.35 -33.11
CA ASN A 425 0.23 -0.85 -33.61
C ASN A 425 0.63 -1.01 -35.08
N THR A 426 1.62 -1.88 -35.32
CA THR A 426 2.20 -2.09 -36.64
C THR A 426 1.94 -3.50 -37.11
N THR A 427 1.50 -3.66 -38.36
CA THR A 427 1.36 -4.96 -39.00
C THR A 427 2.26 -5.03 -40.24
N GLU A 428 3.24 -5.93 -40.25
CA GLU A 428 4.12 -6.17 -41.38
C GLU A 428 4.41 -7.66 -41.54
N ASN A 429 4.25 -8.20 -42.77
CA ASN A 429 4.54 -9.60 -43.11
C ASN A 429 3.88 -10.65 -42.19
N GLY A 430 2.67 -10.37 -41.73
CA GLY A 430 1.93 -11.24 -40.80
C GLY A 430 2.29 -11.02 -39.33
N VAL A 431 3.27 -10.19 -38.99
CA VAL A 431 3.60 -9.84 -37.61
C VAL A 431 2.88 -8.55 -37.23
N THR A 432 1.98 -8.61 -36.25
CA THR A 432 1.35 -7.45 -35.62
C THR A 432 2.00 -7.19 -34.26
N THR A 433 2.60 -6.01 -34.07
CA THR A 433 3.19 -5.61 -32.80
C THR A 433 2.39 -4.44 -32.22
N VAL A 434 1.81 -4.65 -31.05
CA VAL A 434 1.11 -3.64 -30.26
C VAL A 434 1.98 -3.30 -29.06
N VAL A 435 2.42 -2.04 -28.97
CA VAL A 435 3.19 -1.54 -27.82
C VAL A 435 2.27 -0.65 -26.99
N LYS A 436 2.14 -0.94 -25.70
CA LYS A 436 1.43 -0.09 -24.74
C LYS A 436 2.39 0.49 -23.71
N GLY A 437 2.00 1.61 -23.11
CA GLY A 437 2.80 2.28 -22.10
C GLY A 437 2.12 3.50 -21.51
N PHE A 438 2.95 4.45 -21.12
CA PHE A 438 2.53 5.74 -20.57
C PHE A 438 3.35 6.89 -21.17
N ALA A 439 2.90 8.11 -20.94
CA ALA A 439 3.61 9.30 -21.38
C ALA A 439 4.23 10.07 -20.20
N VAL A 440 5.38 10.69 -20.46
CA VAL A 440 5.94 11.78 -19.65
C VAL A 440 5.82 13.05 -20.49
N LYS A 441 5.21 14.08 -19.91
CA LYS A 441 4.90 15.34 -20.61
C LYS A 441 5.43 16.52 -19.80
N GLY A 442 5.77 17.58 -20.51
CA GLY A 442 6.21 18.80 -19.87
C GLY A 442 6.15 20.03 -20.76
N SER A 443 6.66 21.13 -20.24
CA SER A 443 6.64 22.44 -20.87
C SER A 443 8.03 23.09 -20.85
N THR A 444 8.21 24.10 -21.69
CA THR A 444 9.44 24.88 -21.79
C THR A 444 9.13 26.36 -21.94
N ILE A 445 10.00 27.21 -21.43
CA ILE A 445 9.94 28.68 -21.56
C ILE A 445 11.25 29.13 -22.20
N ASN A 446 11.17 30.00 -23.22
CA ASN A 446 12.33 30.51 -23.97
C ASN A 446 13.22 29.42 -24.62
N VAL A 447 12.62 28.28 -24.98
CA VAL A 447 13.28 27.21 -25.75
C VAL A 447 12.69 27.20 -27.16
N PRO A 448 13.51 27.25 -28.24
CA PRO A 448 13.00 27.20 -29.61
C PRO A 448 12.22 25.92 -29.91
N ALA A 449 11.15 26.03 -30.71
CA ALA A 449 10.47 24.87 -31.25
C ALA A 449 11.40 24.02 -32.11
N ASN A 450 11.20 22.70 -32.11
CA ASN A 450 12.06 21.69 -32.71
C ASN A 450 13.40 21.44 -31.99
N THR A 451 13.61 22.02 -30.81
CA THR A 451 14.73 21.62 -29.93
C THR A 451 14.47 20.23 -29.35
N GLU A 452 15.50 19.39 -29.29
CA GLU A 452 15.43 18.03 -28.74
C GLU A 452 15.48 18.05 -27.20
N VAL A 453 14.63 17.25 -26.56
CA VAL A 453 14.62 17.02 -25.12
C VAL A 453 15.03 15.58 -24.87
N ASP A 454 16.08 15.36 -24.10
CA ASP A 454 16.48 14.03 -23.62
C ASP A 454 15.78 13.74 -22.29
N VAL A 455 15.05 12.62 -22.21
CA VAL A 455 14.36 12.18 -20.98
C VAL A 455 14.97 10.88 -20.49
N THR A 456 15.32 10.83 -19.20
CA THR A 456 15.88 9.65 -18.54
C THR A 456 15.06 9.32 -17.31
N ILE A 457 14.69 8.05 -17.14
CA ILE A 457 14.07 7.51 -15.94
C ILE A 457 15.07 6.58 -15.28
N SER A 458 15.40 6.82 -14.02
CA SER A 458 16.37 6.02 -13.27
C SER A 458 15.93 5.73 -11.85
N ALA A 459 16.42 4.65 -11.27
CA ALA A 459 16.23 4.31 -9.86
C ALA A 459 17.54 3.78 -9.28
N ASN A 460 17.93 4.26 -8.10
CA ASN A 460 19.16 3.84 -7.42
C ASN A 460 20.44 3.93 -8.30
N GLY A 461 20.49 4.88 -9.24
CA GLY A 461 21.61 5.06 -10.18
C GLY A 461 21.60 4.14 -11.41
N GLU A 462 20.64 3.22 -11.53
CA GLU A 462 20.43 2.38 -12.70
C GLU A 462 19.36 3.00 -13.63
N THR A 463 19.62 3.01 -14.93
CA THR A 463 18.69 3.55 -15.93
C THR A 463 17.59 2.54 -16.26
N TYR A 464 16.33 2.93 -16.07
CA TYR A 464 15.16 2.17 -16.50
C TYR A 464 14.80 2.50 -17.96
N PHE A 465 14.79 3.78 -18.34
CA PHE A 465 14.41 4.22 -19.68
C PHE A 465 15.18 5.46 -20.12
N THR A 466 15.50 5.55 -21.42
CA THR A 466 15.94 6.79 -22.08
C THR A 466 15.13 7.00 -23.34
N GLY A 467 14.70 8.24 -23.56
CA GLY A 467 13.90 8.62 -24.72
C GLY A 467 14.18 10.06 -25.13
N LYS A 468 13.69 10.42 -26.32
CA LYS A 468 13.84 11.76 -26.88
C LYS A 468 12.48 12.31 -27.27
N ALA A 469 12.26 13.57 -26.95
CA ALA A 469 11.11 14.35 -27.36
C ALA A 469 11.56 15.57 -28.16
N THR A 470 10.60 16.32 -28.71
CA THR A 470 10.85 17.54 -29.44
C THR A 470 9.90 18.62 -28.95
N VAL A 471 10.43 19.82 -28.70
CA VAL A 471 9.65 20.96 -28.24
C VAL A 471 8.68 21.42 -29.33
N GLY A 472 7.39 21.42 -29.02
CA GLY A 472 6.30 21.90 -29.86
C GLY A 472 6.30 23.42 -30.05
N ALA A 473 5.49 23.91 -30.98
CA ALA A 473 5.36 25.35 -31.23
C ALA A 473 4.73 26.13 -30.06
N ASP A 474 4.02 25.43 -29.17
CA ASP A 474 3.43 25.94 -27.94
C ASP A 474 4.33 25.76 -26.70
N GLY A 475 5.56 25.26 -26.89
CA GLY A 475 6.52 25.01 -25.82
C GLY A 475 6.34 23.67 -25.09
N THR A 476 5.36 22.85 -25.48
CA THR A 476 5.12 21.53 -24.85
C THR A 476 6.02 20.44 -25.42
N TRP A 477 6.28 19.38 -24.65
CA TRP A 477 7.00 18.19 -25.11
C TRP A 477 6.42 16.92 -24.48
N GLU A 478 6.56 15.79 -25.18
CA GLU A 478 6.04 14.49 -24.73
C GLU A 478 6.98 13.36 -25.19
N VAL A 479 7.26 12.41 -24.29
CA VAL A 479 7.91 11.13 -24.60
C VAL A 479 7.03 9.97 -24.14
N LYS A 480 6.94 8.92 -24.96
CA LYS A 480 6.21 7.69 -24.63
C LYS A 480 7.16 6.61 -24.11
N VAL A 481 6.81 6.02 -22.97
CA VAL A 481 7.58 5.01 -22.25
C VAL A 481 6.88 3.65 -22.41
N PRO A 482 7.46 2.68 -23.12
CA PRO A 482 6.84 1.38 -23.35
C PRO A 482 6.94 0.47 -22.12
N THR A 483 5.82 -0.14 -21.74
CA THR A 483 5.72 -1.03 -20.58
C THR A 483 5.21 -2.42 -20.94
N SER A 484 4.54 -2.58 -22.08
CA SER A 484 4.23 -3.91 -22.62
C SER A 484 4.28 -3.94 -24.15
N THR A 485 4.72 -5.06 -24.69
CA THR A 485 4.77 -5.32 -26.14
C THR A 485 4.10 -6.65 -26.43
N VAL A 486 3.00 -6.63 -27.17
CA VAL A 486 2.30 -7.82 -27.67
C VAL A 486 2.68 -8.01 -29.13
N THR A 487 3.33 -9.12 -29.47
CA THR A 487 3.69 -9.50 -30.84
C THR A 487 2.87 -10.70 -31.27
N THR A 488 2.03 -10.52 -32.28
CA THR A 488 1.24 -11.57 -32.92
C THR A 488 1.88 -11.91 -34.27
N THR A 489 2.52 -13.07 -34.39
CA THR A 489 3.16 -13.54 -35.62
C THR A 489 2.24 -14.50 -36.34
N VAL A 490 1.87 -14.15 -37.57
CA VAL A 490 1.08 -14.97 -38.47
C VAL A 490 2.03 -15.50 -39.56
N THR A 491 2.27 -16.81 -39.58
CA THR A 491 3.18 -17.44 -40.56
C THR A 491 2.42 -18.41 -41.45
N GLY A 492 2.67 -18.41 -42.76
CA GLY A 492 1.99 -19.28 -43.72
C GLY A 492 0.96 -18.53 -44.58
N SER A 493 0.16 -19.27 -45.34
CA SER A 493 -0.99 -18.72 -46.06
C SER A 493 -2.04 -19.81 -46.26
N GLY A 494 -3.30 -19.43 -46.37
CA GLY A 494 -4.39 -20.40 -46.42
C GLY A 494 -4.90 -20.68 -45.01
N GLU A 495 -5.41 -21.84 -44.62
CA GLU A 495 -5.02 -23.20 -44.85
C GLU A 495 -3.73 -23.68 -44.09
N ASN A 496 -2.53 -23.13 -44.27
CA ASN A 496 -1.33 -23.55 -43.47
C ASN A 496 -0.82 -22.45 -42.52
N GLU A 497 -1.66 -21.49 -42.16
CA GLU A 497 -1.24 -20.31 -41.43
C GLU A 497 -1.37 -20.52 -39.90
N VAL A 498 -0.34 -20.12 -39.16
CA VAL A 498 -0.14 -20.34 -37.72
C VAL A 498 -0.02 -18.98 -37.05
N THR A 499 -0.74 -18.77 -35.95
CA THR A 499 -0.71 -17.53 -35.16
C THR A 499 -0.02 -17.76 -33.83
N GLU A 500 1.07 -17.06 -33.57
CA GLU A 500 1.83 -17.09 -32.32
C GLU A 500 1.72 -15.73 -31.64
N VAL A 501 1.22 -15.65 -30.41
CA VAL A 501 1.12 -14.40 -29.64
C VAL A 501 2.17 -14.42 -28.54
N ARG A 502 2.98 -13.37 -28.42
CA ARG A 502 4.00 -13.22 -27.38
C ARG A 502 3.87 -11.86 -26.73
N THR A 503 3.75 -11.83 -25.40
CA THR A 503 3.69 -10.59 -24.62
C THR A 503 4.96 -10.43 -23.79
N GLU A 504 5.63 -9.29 -23.93
CA GLU A 504 6.76 -8.87 -23.09
C GLU A 504 6.32 -7.73 -22.19
N PHE A 505 6.53 -7.87 -20.87
CA PHE A 505 6.26 -6.81 -19.88
C PHE A 505 7.57 -6.18 -19.42
N ASN A 506 7.59 -4.86 -19.30
CA ASN A 506 8.70 -4.05 -18.82
C ASN A 506 8.17 -2.94 -17.90
N ASN A 507 7.26 -3.28 -16.98
CA ASN A 507 6.69 -2.32 -16.04
C ASN A 507 7.75 -1.81 -15.04
N PRO A 508 7.73 -0.53 -14.62
CA PRO A 508 8.48 -0.11 -13.44
C PRO A 508 8.01 -0.88 -12.21
N LYS A 509 8.89 -1.07 -11.23
CA LYS A 509 8.53 -1.66 -9.94
C LYS A 509 7.73 -0.66 -9.12
N PHE A 510 6.60 -1.09 -8.55
CA PHE A 510 5.73 -0.19 -7.79
C PHE A 510 6.25 0.13 -6.39
N ASP A 511 7.17 -0.69 -5.86
CA ASP A 511 7.85 -0.53 -4.57
C ASP A 511 9.10 0.37 -4.64
N THR A 512 9.37 0.94 -5.81
CA THR A 512 10.61 1.67 -6.10
C THR A 512 10.30 3.11 -6.49
N ALA A 513 11.02 4.07 -5.90
CA ALA A 513 10.99 5.46 -6.31
C ALA A 513 11.94 5.69 -7.50
N TYR A 514 11.48 6.43 -8.50
CA TYR A 514 12.24 6.77 -9.71
C TYR A 514 12.49 8.26 -9.81
N GLU A 515 13.66 8.64 -10.30
CA GLU A 515 14.00 9.99 -10.74
C GLU A 515 13.77 10.10 -12.25
N VAL A 516 12.96 11.08 -12.66
CA VAL A 516 12.65 11.39 -14.06
C VAL A 516 13.30 12.71 -14.39
N THR A 517 14.34 12.67 -15.24
CA THR A 517 15.10 13.86 -15.63
C THR A 517 14.79 14.22 -17.08
N ALA A 518 14.34 15.46 -17.31
CA ALA A 518 14.22 16.05 -18.63
C ALA A 518 15.37 17.06 -18.84
N LYS A 519 16.03 16.98 -19.99
CA LYS A 519 17.19 17.80 -20.31
C LYS A 519 17.07 18.41 -21.70
N VAL A 520 17.36 19.70 -21.81
CA VAL A 520 17.42 20.43 -23.07
C VAL A 520 18.70 21.25 -23.15
N THR A 521 19.29 21.36 -24.35
CA THR A 521 20.48 22.19 -24.59
C THR A 521 20.13 23.35 -25.53
N VAL A 522 20.28 24.58 -25.05
CA VAL A 522 20.04 25.81 -25.83
C VAL A 522 21.32 26.64 -25.86
N ASP A 523 21.81 26.99 -27.05
CA ASP A 523 23.05 27.76 -27.25
C ASP A 523 24.29 27.21 -26.52
N GLY A 524 24.34 25.89 -26.33
CA GLY A 524 25.43 25.20 -25.62
C GLY A 524 25.32 25.23 -24.08
N LYS A 525 24.24 25.81 -23.52
CA LYS A 525 23.88 25.74 -22.10
C LYS A 525 22.86 24.63 -21.89
N GLU A 526 23.11 23.76 -20.92
CA GLU A 526 22.18 22.70 -20.53
C GLU A 526 21.20 23.23 -19.47
N VAL A 527 19.92 22.90 -19.65
CA VAL A 527 18.85 23.14 -18.69
C VAL A 527 18.22 21.79 -18.38
N THR A 528 18.03 21.51 -17.11
CA THR A 528 17.50 20.24 -16.63
C THR A 528 16.38 20.47 -15.64
N ASP A 529 15.40 19.59 -15.69
CA ASP A 529 14.40 19.42 -14.66
C ASP A 529 14.40 17.97 -14.19
N THR A 530 14.17 17.72 -12.90
CA THR A 530 14.23 16.36 -12.32
C THR A 530 13.19 16.18 -11.24
N ASP A 531 12.20 15.37 -11.56
CA ASP A 531 11.14 14.99 -10.65
C ASP A 531 11.32 13.59 -10.08
N LYS A 532 10.64 13.34 -8.95
CA LYS A 532 10.63 12.04 -8.30
C LYS A 532 9.24 11.45 -8.34
N THR A 533 9.19 10.14 -8.56
CA THR A 533 7.98 9.36 -8.29
C THR A 533 8.03 8.80 -6.88
N GLU A 534 6.86 8.57 -6.30
CA GLU A 534 6.74 7.95 -5.00
C GLU A 534 6.62 6.42 -5.14
N SER A 535 7.35 5.68 -4.32
CA SER A 535 7.11 4.24 -4.17
C SER A 535 5.82 3.97 -3.41
N SER A 536 5.21 2.81 -3.68
CA SER A 536 4.19 2.23 -2.81
C SER A 536 4.79 1.88 -1.44
N PRO A 537 3.99 1.81 -0.36
CA PRO A 537 4.45 1.37 0.94
C PRO A 537 5.11 -0.01 0.86
N ILE A 538 6.19 -0.21 1.62
CA ILE A 538 6.89 -1.49 1.73
C ILE A 538 7.02 -1.91 3.20
N VAL A 539 7.11 -3.21 3.43
CA VAL A 539 7.35 -3.76 4.76
C VAL A 539 8.85 -3.73 5.06
N THR A 540 9.24 -2.98 6.09
CA THR A 540 10.64 -2.79 6.50
C THR A 540 11.09 -3.79 7.57
N ASP A 541 10.16 -4.25 8.41
CA ASP A 541 10.38 -5.28 9.41
C ASP A 541 9.17 -6.22 9.47
N ILE A 542 9.41 -7.51 9.70
CA ILE A 542 8.37 -8.55 9.84
C ILE A 542 8.90 -9.66 10.74
N TYR A 543 8.13 -10.06 11.75
CA TYR A 543 8.51 -11.13 12.68
C TYR A 543 7.27 -11.72 13.38
N LEU A 544 7.41 -12.93 13.89
CA LEU A 544 6.47 -13.50 14.85
C LEU A 544 6.93 -13.23 16.27
N GLN A 545 5.97 -13.10 17.19
CA GLN A 545 6.22 -12.92 18.61
C GLN A 545 5.59 -14.07 19.38
N ASP A 546 6.45 -14.91 19.94
CA ASP A 546 6.09 -16.01 20.83
C ASP A 546 6.04 -15.48 22.28
N ASN A 547 4.95 -15.77 22.99
CA ASN A 547 4.73 -15.33 24.36
C ASN A 547 4.67 -16.48 25.38
N LEU A 548 4.74 -17.74 24.92
CA LEU A 548 4.82 -18.96 25.73
C LEU A 548 3.67 -19.16 26.73
N THR A 549 2.51 -18.51 26.52
CA THR A 549 1.40 -18.53 27.51
C THR A 549 0.37 -19.65 27.32
N ASP A 550 0.46 -20.43 26.24
CA ASP A 550 -0.48 -21.50 25.88
C ASP A 550 0.08 -22.93 25.97
N ASP A 551 1.40 -23.12 25.97
CA ASP A 551 1.98 -24.47 25.80
C ASP A 551 2.47 -25.15 27.09
N THR A 552 1.78 -26.24 27.44
CA THR A 552 2.01 -27.23 28.52
C THR A 552 1.75 -26.82 29.98
N GLN A 553 1.00 -27.67 30.70
CA GLN A 553 0.97 -27.63 32.17
C GLN A 553 2.36 -27.98 32.73
N ASN A 554 2.85 -27.19 33.70
CA ASN A 554 4.09 -27.43 34.46
C ASN A 554 5.41 -27.10 33.74
N VAL A 555 5.46 -26.09 32.85
CA VAL A 555 6.70 -25.52 32.28
C VAL A 555 7.79 -25.24 33.34
N THR A 556 7.43 -24.91 34.58
CA THR A 556 8.46 -24.70 35.63
C THR A 556 9.17 -25.97 36.10
N ASP A 557 8.62 -27.15 35.84
CA ASP A 557 9.16 -28.43 36.30
C ASP A 557 10.20 -29.02 35.33
N PHE A 558 10.19 -28.56 34.07
CA PHE A 558 11.02 -29.08 32.99
C PHE A 558 12.08 -28.11 32.48
N TYR A 559 11.86 -26.80 32.64
CA TYR A 559 12.73 -25.76 32.08
C TYR A 559 13.55 -25.08 33.17
N THR A 560 14.86 -25.00 32.96
CA THR A 560 15.75 -24.18 33.81
C THR A 560 16.05 -22.81 33.20
N ASP A 561 15.77 -22.62 31.90
CA ASP A 561 15.98 -21.40 31.12
C ASP A 561 14.89 -21.30 30.03
N THR A 562 13.98 -20.33 30.17
CA THR A 562 12.86 -20.12 29.25
C THR A 562 13.22 -19.18 28.08
N ASP A 563 14.33 -18.43 28.16
CA ASP A 563 14.68 -17.39 27.18
C ASP A 563 14.94 -17.97 25.78
N LYS A 564 15.28 -19.26 25.70
CA LYS A 564 15.46 -19.99 24.44
C LYS A 564 14.15 -20.12 23.65
N TYR A 565 13.01 -20.17 24.31
CA TYR A 565 11.70 -20.51 23.72
C TYR A 565 10.73 -19.31 23.67
N VAL A 566 10.95 -18.23 24.43
CA VAL A 566 10.08 -17.02 24.39
C VAL A 566 10.70 -15.90 23.56
N GLY A 567 9.92 -15.24 22.69
CA GLY A 567 10.29 -13.94 22.10
C GLY A 567 10.17 -13.85 20.58
N ARG A 568 10.81 -12.82 20.01
CA ARG A 568 10.86 -12.55 18.55
C ARG A 568 11.40 -13.73 17.72
N ILE A 569 10.77 -13.98 16.58
CA ILE A 569 11.09 -14.99 15.57
C ILE A 569 11.17 -14.30 14.21
N ASP A 570 12.37 -14.14 13.67
CA ASP A 570 12.63 -13.45 12.40
C ASP A 570 12.33 -14.31 11.16
N GLY A 571 11.84 -15.53 11.37
CA GLY A 571 11.55 -16.49 10.32
C GLY A 571 12.81 -17.03 9.64
N MET A 572 12.63 -17.57 8.43
CA MET A 572 13.71 -18.16 7.65
C MET A 572 13.57 -17.93 6.14
N ALA A 573 14.68 -18.07 5.43
CA ALA A 573 14.68 -18.10 3.97
C ALA A 573 14.04 -19.40 3.45
N ASP A 574 13.44 -19.35 2.26
CA ASP A 574 12.81 -20.52 1.61
C ASP A 574 13.75 -21.73 1.51
N ALA A 575 15.02 -21.50 1.20
CA ALA A 575 16.03 -22.56 1.08
C ALA A 575 16.41 -23.22 2.43
N ASP A 576 16.05 -22.58 3.55
CA ASP A 576 16.34 -23.06 4.90
C ASP A 576 15.10 -23.66 5.57
N ALA A 577 14.00 -23.78 4.83
CA ALA A 577 12.75 -24.37 5.30
C ALA A 577 12.97 -25.69 6.05
N THR A 578 13.86 -26.57 5.62
CA THR A 578 14.10 -27.88 6.25
C THR A 578 15.09 -27.86 7.43
N LYS A 579 15.54 -26.68 7.88
CA LYS A 579 16.63 -26.54 8.87
C LYS A 579 16.25 -25.73 10.11
N ALA A 580 15.00 -25.31 10.24
CA ALA A 580 14.54 -24.59 11.42
C ALA A 580 14.65 -25.50 12.66
N ILE A 581 15.58 -25.18 13.56
CA ILE A 581 15.86 -25.94 14.79
C ILE A 581 15.90 -25.02 16.02
N SER A 582 15.48 -23.76 15.86
CA SER A 582 15.36 -22.77 16.93
C SER A 582 14.53 -21.56 16.48
N ARG A 583 14.14 -20.72 17.44
CA ARG A 583 13.44 -19.45 17.20
C ARG A 583 14.16 -18.50 16.25
N GLN A 584 15.49 -18.40 16.33
CA GLN A 584 16.27 -17.56 15.42
C GLN A 584 16.21 -18.05 13.96
N THR A 585 15.85 -19.31 13.76
CA THR A 585 15.71 -19.95 12.46
C THR A 585 14.24 -20.18 12.08
N GLY A 586 13.29 -19.56 12.79
CA GLY A 586 11.87 -19.66 12.45
C GLY A 586 11.09 -20.81 13.09
N LEU A 587 11.61 -21.51 14.11
CA LEU A 587 10.87 -22.55 14.83
C LEU A 587 10.14 -21.97 16.05
N THR A 588 8.87 -22.31 16.22
CA THR A 588 8.04 -21.95 17.39
C THR A 588 7.06 -23.08 17.70
N ASN A 589 6.65 -23.15 18.96
CA ASN A 589 5.58 -24.01 19.39
C ASN A 589 4.23 -23.30 19.59
N ASP A 590 4.20 -21.96 19.58
CA ASP A 590 3.00 -21.16 19.80
C ASP A 590 2.05 -21.22 18.57
N PRO A 591 0.91 -21.95 18.63
CA PRO A 591 -0.04 -22.05 17.51
C PRO A 591 -0.80 -20.73 17.27
N SER A 592 -0.65 -19.75 18.15
CA SER A 592 -1.32 -18.45 18.12
C SER A 592 -0.35 -17.27 17.96
N ALA A 593 0.91 -17.55 17.60
CA ALA A 593 1.98 -16.56 17.52
C ALA A 593 1.56 -15.30 16.77
N GLU A 594 1.74 -14.14 17.40
CA GLU A 594 1.33 -12.86 16.83
C GLU A 594 2.29 -12.45 15.72
N LEU A 595 1.77 -12.06 14.55
CA LEU A 595 2.56 -11.46 13.49
C LEU A 595 2.68 -9.96 13.73
N HIS A 596 3.90 -9.45 13.69
CA HIS A 596 4.21 -8.03 13.75
C HIS A 596 4.93 -7.62 12.48
N PHE A 597 4.55 -6.49 11.90
CA PHE A 597 5.26 -5.91 10.75
C PHE A 597 5.14 -4.38 10.72
N THR A 598 6.12 -3.73 10.11
CA THR A 598 6.21 -2.26 10.05
C THR A 598 6.30 -1.80 8.60
N LEU A 599 5.42 -0.88 8.19
CA LEU A 599 5.52 -0.21 6.89
C LEU A 599 6.49 0.97 6.95
N ASP A 600 7.15 1.29 5.84
CA ASP A 600 7.99 2.50 5.74
C ASP A 600 7.16 3.79 5.75
N LYS A 601 5.91 3.73 5.26
CA LYS A 601 4.97 4.84 5.16
C LYS A 601 3.51 4.35 5.15
N GLU A 602 2.57 5.26 5.35
CA GLU A 602 1.14 4.93 5.36
C GLU A 602 0.62 4.61 3.94
N PRO A 603 -0.32 3.64 3.79
CA PRO A 603 -1.04 3.43 2.54
C PRO A 603 -1.84 4.66 2.11
N LYS A 604 -1.79 5.00 0.82
CA LYS A 604 -2.59 6.08 0.24
C LYS A 604 -4.05 5.65 0.04
N ALA A 605 -4.92 6.63 -0.21
CA ALA A 605 -6.34 6.36 -0.51
C ALA A 605 -6.51 5.33 -1.64
N GLY A 606 -7.27 4.27 -1.37
CA GLY A 606 -7.50 3.16 -2.29
C GLY A 606 -6.46 2.04 -2.22
N GLN A 607 -5.35 2.22 -1.50
CA GLN A 607 -4.43 1.13 -1.19
C GLN A 607 -4.90 0.37 0.05
N VAL A 608 -4.76 -0.95 0.03
CA VAL A 608 -5.11 -1.82 1.16
C VAL A 608 -3.96 -2.75 1.49
N VAL A 609 -3.74 -2.98 2.78
CA VAL A 609 -2.77 -3.96 3.27
C VAL A 609 -3.51 -5.27 3.51
N LYS A 610 -3.02 -6.36 2.94
CA LYS A 610 -3.51 -7.72 3.15
C LYS A 610 -2.47 -8.56 3.86
N VAL A 611 -2.94 -9.44 4.73
CA VAL A 611 -2.10 -10.44 5.41
C VAL A 611 -2.66 -11.81 5.12
N LEU A 612 -1.88 -12.62 4.42
CA LEU A 612 -2.24 -13.97 4.02
C LEU A 612 -1.27 -14.95 4.68
N ARG A 613 -1.79 -16.03 5.28
CA ARG A 613 -0.97 -17.13 5.83
C ARG A 613 -1.14 -18.37 4.96
N TYR A 614 -0.06 -18.89 4.42
CA TYR A 614 -0.04 -20.09 3.60
C TYR A 614 0.53 -21.27 4.37
N THR A 615 -0.08 -22.45 4.26
CA THR A 615 0.63 -23.72 4.50
C THR A 615 1.53 -23.98 3.31
N ILE A 616 2.77 -24.44 3.54
CA ILE A 616 3.72 -24.76 2.47
C ILE A 616 3.87 -26.27 2.34
N VAL A 617 3.59 -26.80 1.14
CA VAL A 617 3.66 -28.22 0.80
C VAL A 617 4.65 -28.41 -0.34
N ASP A 618 5.68 -29.24 -0.13
CA ASP A 618 6.77 -29.49 -1.09
C ASP A 618 7.43 -28.22 -1.65
N GLY A 619 7.51 -27.16 -0.84
CA GLY A 619 8.09 -25.87 -1.21
C GLY A 619 7.17 -24.95 -2.00
N ASN A 620 5.93 -25.35 -2.25
CA ASN A 620 4.90 -24.53 -2.91
C ASN A 620 3.88 -24.03 -1.89
N GLU A 621 3.27 -22.88 -2.20
CA GLU A 621 2.13 -22.36 -1.44
C GLU A 621 0.92 -23.27 -1.64
N GLY A 622 0.45 -23.86 -0.54
CA GLY A 622 -0.80 -24.60 -0.46
C GLY A 622 -1.93 -23.70 0.03
N ARG A 623 -2.71 -24.19 1.01
CA ARG A 623 -3.86 -23.47 1.61
C ARG A 623 -3.48 -22.07 2.04
N VAL A 624 -4.33 -21.10 1.73
CA VAL A 624 -4.22 -19.71 2.19
C VAL A 624 -5.32 -19.37 3.19
N GLU A 625 -4.96 -18.64 4.24
CA GLU A 625 -5.87 -18.03 5.19
C GLU A 625 -5.74 -16.50 5.08
N ASP A 626 -6.84 -15.81 4.78
CA ASP A 626 -6.87 -14.34 4.78
C ASP A 626 -7.10 -13.85 6.22
N LEU A 627 -6.03 -13.35 6.83
CA LEU A 627 -6.00 -12.85 8.20
C LEU A 627 -6.15 -11.32 8.27
N THR A 628 -6.45 -10.67 7.14
CA THR A 628 -6.52 -9.21 7.03
C THR A 628 -7.49 -8.60 8.03
N ASP A 629 -8.63 -9.25 8.29
CA ASP A 629 -9.64 -8.75 9.24
C ASP A 629 -9.23 -8.86 10.72
N GLN A 630 -8.13 -9.57 11.02
CA GLN A 630 -7.59 -9.77 12.36
C GLN A 630 -6.40 -8.83 12.65
N MET A 631 -6.11 -7.94 11.71
CA MET A 631 -5.03 -6.97 11.79
C MET A 631 -5.46 -5.72 12.54
N THR A 632 -4.56 -5.22 13.38
CA THR A 632 -4.66 -3.91 14.03
C THR A 632 -3.38 -3.13 13.78
N ASN A 633 -3.43 -1.80 13.84
CA ASN A 633 -2.25 -0.96 13.65
C ASN A 633 -2.20 0.20 14.63
N ASN A 634 -0.98 0.64 14.92
CA ASN A 634 -0.70 1.84 15.67
C ASN A 634 0.30 2.69 14.86
N GLY A 635 -0.22 3.52 13.96
CA GLY A 635 0.58 4.20 12.94
C GLY A 635 1.08 3.20 11.90
N LEU A 636 2.41 3.11 11.74
CA LEU A 636 3.09 2.26 10.77
C LEU A 636 3.34 0.82 11.26
N ASP A 637 3.14 0.57 12.55
CA ASP A 637 3.32 -0.75 13.16
C ASP A 637 1.99 -1.50 13.16
N TYR A 638 2.00 -2.69 12.58
CA TYR A 638 0.84 -3.56 12.44
C TYR A 638 1.06 -4.84 13.25
N THR A 639 -0.03 -5.31 13.86
CA THR A 639 -0.08 -6.56 14.59
C THR A 639 -1.29 -7.37 14.13
N VAL A 640 -1.07 -8.62 13.75
CA VAL A 640 -2.12 -9.60 13.50
C VAL A 640 -2.12 -10.60 14.66
N LYS A 641 -3.29 -10.76 15.28
CA LYS A 641 -3.48 -11.72 16.38
C LYS A 641 -4.42 -12.82 15.89
N PRO A 642 -3.89 -14.00 15.53
CA PRO A 642 -4.73 -15.12 15.12
C PRO A 642 -5.81 -15.41 16.17
N THR A 643 -7.07 -15.37 15.76
CA THR A 643 -8.24 -15.62 16.62
C THR A 643 -8.50 -17.11 16.82
N THR A 644 -8.03 -17.93 15.88
CA THR A 644 -8.09 -19.38 15.91
C THR A 644 -6.66 -19.90 15.96
N PRO A 645 -6.28 -20.68 17.00
CA PRO A 645 -4.99 -21.36 17.03
C PRO A 645 -4.84 -22.27 15.81
N GLN A 646 -3.62 -22.36 15.29
CA GLN A 646 -3.29 -23.34 14.28
C GLN A 646 -3.41 -24.76 14.87
N ALA A 647 -3.74 -25.72 14.01
CA ALA A 647 -3.86 -27.11 14.43
C ALA A 647 -2.53 -27.66 14.95
N GLU A 648 -2.63 -28.63 15.87
CA GLU A 648 -1.48 -29.36 16.37
C GLU A 648 -0.69 -30.00 15.23
N THR A 649 0.64 -30.01 15.37
CA THR A 649 1.56 -30.48 14.35
C THR A 649 2.93 -30.77 14.94
N THR A 650 3.65 -31.74 14.39
CA THR A 650 5.07 -31.97 14.72
C THR A 650 6.03 -31.12 13.88
N ASN A 651 5.59 -30.58 12.73
CA ASN A 651 6.54 -30.00 11.75
C ASN A 651 5.90 -29.19 10.60
N ALA A 652 4.76 -28.53 10.79
CA ALA A 652 4.13 -27.81 9.68
C ALA A 652 4.91 -26.55 9.31
N LEU A 653 5.04 -26.31 8.00
CA LEU A 653 5.71 -25.14 7.44
C LEU A 653 4.68 -24.12 6.97
N TYR A 654 4.84 -22.88 7.37
CA TYR A 654 3.94 -21.78 7.02
C TYR A 654 4.69 -20.58 6.45
N ARG A 655 3.97 -19.77 5.68
CA ARG A 655 4.43 -18.49 5.13
C ARG A 655 3.37 -17.42 5.35
N TYR A 656 3.73 -16.36 6.05
CA TYR A 656 2.98 -15.12 5.95
C TYR A 656 3.41 -14.35 4.69
N LYS A 657 2.44 -13.81 3.96
CA LYS A 657 2.61 -12.78 2.94
C LYS A 657 1.87 -11.53 3.38
N VAL A 658 2.60 -10.44 3.55
CA VAL A 658 2.04 -9.11 3.70
C VAL A 658 2.11 -8.42 2.36
N VAL A 659 0.96 -8.09 1.79
CA VAL A 659 0.83 -7.55 0.43
C VAL A 659 0.12 -6.21 0.49
N VAL A 660 0.69 -5.18 -0.13
CA VAL A 660 -0.01 -3.92 -0.36
C VAL A 660 -0.64 -3.98 -1.75
N LYS A 661 -1.96 -3.80 -1.83
CA LYS A 661 -2.73 -3.83 -3.08
C LYS A 661 -3.26 -2.45 -3.44
N ASP A 662 -3.47 -2.21 -4.72
CA ASP A 662 -4.20 -1.03 -5.21
C ASP A 662 -5.73 -1.20 -5.10
N ALA A 663 -6.48 -0.18 -5.53
CA ALA A 663 -7.94 -0.17 -5.46
C ALA A 663 -8.62 -1.22 -6.35
N ASN A 664 -7.89 -1.78 -7.34
CA ASN A 664 -8.36 -2.84 -8.22
C ASN A 664 -7.88 -4.23 -7.77
N GLY A 665 -7.17 -4.32 -6.64
CA GLY A 665 -6.67 -5.56 -6.07
C GLY A 665 -5.32 -6.02 -6.63
N ALA A 666 -4.64 -5.20 -7.44
CA ALA A 666 -3.33 -5.52 -8.00
C ALA A 666 -2.21 -5.30 -6.97
N ASP A 667 -1.24 -6.22 -6.92
CA ASP A 667 -0.15 -6.19 -5.94
C ASP A 667 0.86 -5.09 -6.27
N LEU A 668 1.18 -4.26 -5.26
CA LEU A 668 2.11 -3.14 -5.35
C LEU A 668 3.44 -3.44 -4.64
N SER A 669 3.38 -4.11 -3.50
CA SER A 669 4.55 -4.60 -2.77
C SER A 669 4.21 -5.86 -1.99
N GLU A 670 5.21 -6.71 -1.76
CA GLU A 670 5.08 -7.96 -1.01
C GLU A 670 6.28 -8.15 -0.08
N LYS A 671 6.03 -8.68 1.11
CA LYS A 671 7.04 -9.21 2.00
C LYS A 671 6.59 -10.53 2.60
N VAL A 672 7.51 -11.49 2.67
CA VAL A 672 7.23 -12.84 3.19
C VAL A 672 7.97 -13.11 4.49
N LEU A 673 7.36 -13.94 5.35
CA LEU A 673 7.96 -14.51 6.56
C LEU A 673 7.62 -16.00 6.61
N ASN A 674 8.63 -16.88 6.52
CA ASN A 674 8.43 -18.32 6.68
C ASN A 674 8.77 -18.75 8.11
N TYR A 675 8.00 -19.69 8.65
CA TYR A 675 8.24 -20.26 9.97
C TYR A 675 7.75 -21.71 10.03
N ARG A 676 8.30 -22.48 10.97
CA ARG A 676 7.81 -23.81 11.34
C ARG A 676 7.06 -23.73 12.65
N LEU A 677 5.90 -24.34 12.66
CA LEU A 677 5.14 -24.63 13.86
C LEU A 677 5.37 -26.09 14.24
N ASP A 678 5.67 -26.30 15.51
CA ASP A 678 5.78 -27.62 16.12
C ASP A 678 5.24 -27.54 17.54
N THR A 679 4.07 -28.11 17.77
CA THR A 679 3.32 -28.05 19.02
C THR A 679 3.44 -29.33 19.85
N ILE A 680 4.01 -30.42 19.30
CA ILE A 680 4.04 -31.74 19.93
C ILE A 680 5.34 -32.48 19.65
N VAL A 681 5.90 -33.14 20.66
CA VAL A 681 7.11 -33.95 20.49
C VAL A 681 6.83 -35.15 19.59
N GLU A 682 7.56 -35.30 18.48
CA GLU A 682 7.46 -36.52 17.68
C GLU A 682 8.19 -37.68 18.39
N THR A 683 7.51 -38.81 18.57
CA THR A 683 8.13 -39.98 19.20
C THR A 683 9.23 -40.56 18.30
N MET A 684 10.46 -40.65 18.83
CA MET A 684 11.64 -41.17 18.12
C MET A 684 11.62 -42.69 17.90
N ASP A 685 12.05 -43.11 16.71
CA ASP A 685 12.30 -44.51 16.38
C ASP A 685 13.56 -45.10 17.05
N VAL A 686 13.59 -46.42 17.28
CA VAL A 686 14.75 -47.12 17.84
C VAL A 686 15.60 -47.74 16.74
N LYS A 687 16.79 -47.18 16.55
CA LYS A 687 17.79 -47.64 15.57
C LYS A 687 18.49 -48.90 16.04
N GLU A 688 18.90 -48.94 17.31
CA GLU A 688 19.53 -50.08 17.96
C GLU A 688 18.96 -50.27 19.37
N LEU A 689 18.68 -51.51 19.75
CA LEU A 689 18.36 -51.92 21.11
C LEU A 689 18.98 -53.27 21.41
N ASN A 690 20.08 -53.25 22.14
CA ASN A 690 20.90 -54.42 22.40
C ASN A 690 20.91 -54.74 23.90
N SER A 691 20.28 -55.85 24.28
CA SER A 691 20.22 -56.25 25.70
C SER A 691 21.50 -56.89 26.23
N ASP A 692 22.44 -57.29 25.37
CA ASP A 692 23.71 -57.89 25.78
C ASP A 692 24.74 -56.79 26.11
N THR A 693 24.82 -55.75 25.26
CA THR A 693 25.66 -54.57 25.51
C THR A 693 24.99 -53.54 26.41
N ASN A 694 23.68 -53.69 26.66
CA ASN A 694 22.84 -52.74 27.40
C ASN A 694 22.87 -51.34 26.77
N THR A 695 22.64 -51.27 25.47
CA THR A 695 22.68 -50.02 24.71
C THR A 695 21.38 -49.83 23.94
N MET A 696 20.89 -48.60 23.90
CA MET A 696 19.79 -48.19 23.04
C MET A 696 20.21 -46.94 22.26
N ILE A 697 19.89 -46.90 20.97
CA ILE A 697 20.13 -45.74 20.11
C ILE A 697 18.78 -45.31 19.53
N LEU A 698 18.35 -44.10 19.90
CA LEU A 698 17.20 -43.42 19.32
C LEU A 698 17.62 -42.69 18.05
N GLN A 699 16.69 -42.54 17.12
CA GLN A 699 16.81 -41.78 15.89
C GLN A 699 15.70 -40.73 15.87
N ALA A 700 16.08 -39.45 15.79
CA ALA A 700 15.16 -38.38 15.48
C ALA A 700 14.55 -38.61 14.09
N ASP A 701 13.23 -38.53 14.00
CA ASP A 701 12.47 -38.65 12.76
C ASP A 701 12.07 -37.28 12.21
N GLY A 702 11.72 -36.33 13.08
CA GLY A 702 11.49 -34.93 12.77
C GLY A 702 12.73 -34.05 12.95
N VAL A 703 12.62 -32.81 12.47
CA VAL A 703 13.72 -31.83 12.50
C VAL A 703 13.86 -31.16 13.87
N SER A 704 12.76 -31.00 14.60
CA SER A 704 12.74 -30.41 15.94
C SER A 704 13.30 -31.35 17.01
N GLU A 705 13.27 -32.66 16.76
CA GLU A 705 13.91 -33.66 17.60
C GLU A 705 15.43 -33.60 17.51
N ILE A 706 16.00 -32.95 16.50
CA ILE A 706 17.45 -32.76 16.36
C ILE A 706 17.92 -31.70 17.35
N GLY A 707 18.86 -32.07 18.22
CA GLY A 707 19.33 -31.23 19.32
C GLY A 707 18.37 -31.20 20.53
N ALA A 708 17.40 -32.11 20.59
CA ALA A 708 16.52 -32.29 21.74
C ALA A 708 17.30 -32.61 23.02
N THR A 709 16.76 -32.19 24.17
CA THR A 709 17.25 -32.58 25.49
C THR A 709 16.49 -33.82 25.95
N ILE A 710 17.20 -34.95 26.07
CA ILE A 710 16.59 -36.23 26.44
C ILE A 710 17.17 -36.75 27.76
N LYS A 711 16.27 -37.14 28.67
CA LYS A 711 16.60 -37.82 29.92
C LYS A 711 15.95 -39.19 29.95
N TYR A 712 16.59 -40.14 30.63
CA TYR A 712 16.04 -41.48 30.77
C TYR A 712 16.37 -42.10 32.13
N LYS A 713 15.51 -43.01 32.56
CA LYS A 713 15.73 -43.93 33.69
C LYS A 713 15.24 -45.31 33.31
N TYR A 714 15.71 -46.35 34.00
CA TYR A 714 15.38 -47.72 33.61
C TYR A 714 15.42 -48.69 34.79
N GLN A 715 14.73 -49.82 34.63
CA GLN A 715 14.67 -50.88 35.61
C GLN A 715 15.90 -51.78 35.54
N THR A 716 16.46 -52.12 36.69
CA THR A 716 17.58 -53.05 36.85
C THR A 716 17.18 -54.24 37.73
N GLY A 717 18.08 -55.21 37.88
CA GLY A 717 17.90 -56.29 38.87
C GLY A 717 17.83 -55.81 40.34
N ALA A 718 18.20 -54.56 40.63
CA ALA A 718 18.22 -53.97 41.97
C ALA A 718 17.12 -52.92 42.22
N GLY A 719 16.31 -52.59 41.21
CA GLY A 719 15.31 -51.51 41.23
C GLY A 719 15.49 -50.51 40.09
N GLU A 720 14.73 -49.42 40.12
CA GLU A 720 14.79 -48.34 39.14
C GLU A 720 16.06 -47.48 39.30
N SER A 721 16.63 -47.01 38.21
CA SER A 721 17.75 -46.06 38.22
C SER A 721 17.27 -44.62 38.48
N GLU A 722 18.21 -43.73 38.85
CA GLU A 722 17.99 -42.29 38.72
C GLU A 722 17.95 -41.88 37.24
N PHE A 723 17.40 -40.69 36.95
CA PHE A 723 17.46 -40.09 35.62
C PHE A 723 18.90 -39.76 35.22
N LYS A 724 19.21 -40.01 33.93
CA LYS A 724 20.48 -39.68 33.28
C LYS A 724 20.21 -38.90 32.01
N ASP A 725 21.13 -38.02 31.63
CA ASP A 725 21.12 -37.38 30.32
C ASP A 725 21.58 -38.38 29.24
N VAL A 726 20.96 -38.31 28.07
CA VAL A 726 21.39 -39.07 26.89
C VAL A 726 22.68 -38.51 26.30
N VAL A 727 23.43 -39.32 25.54
CA VAL A 727 24.52 -38.81 24.71
C VAL A 727 23.98 -38.46 23.32
N ASP A 728 23.92 -37.17 22.99
CA ASP A 728 23.69 -36.69 21.62
C ASP A 728 24.95 -36.95 20.77
N ASN A 729 24.77 -37.70 19.68
CA ASN A 729 25.86 -38.05 18.77
C ASN A 729 26.13 -36.97 17.69
N GLY A 730 25.27 -35.95 17.59
CA GLY A 730 25.40 -34.82 16.65
C GLY A 730 24.92 -35.10 15.22
N ASP A 731 24.32 -36.27 14.98
CA ASP A 731 23.78 -36.70 13.68
C ASP A 731 22.28 -37.02 13.74
N GLY A 732 21.58 -36.51 14.78
CA GLY A 732 20.18 -36.82 15.06
C GLY A 732 19.98 -38.17 15.75
N THR A 733 21.05 -38.83 16.22
CA THR A 733 20.94 -40.03 17.05
C THR A 733 21.37 -39.80 18.49
N TYR A 734 20.73 -40.54 19.39
CA TYR A 734 20.92 -40.41 20.83
C TYR A 734 21.21 -41.76 21.49
N THR A 735 22.32 -41.86 22.22
CA THR A 735 22.77 -43.12 22.84
C THR A 735 22.44 -43.17 24.33
N LEU A 736 21.69 -44.18 24.74
CA LEU A 736 21.38 -44.51 26.13
C LEU A 736 22.27 -45.67 26.62
N ASP A 737 22.86 -45.52 27.80
CA ASP A 737 23.60 -46.57 28.53
C ASP A 737 22.72 -47.18 29.62
N LEU A 738 22.27 -48.39 29.35
CA LEU A 738 21.29 -49.14 30.13
C LEU A 738 21.94 -50.20 31.03
N ALA A 739 23.14 -49.95 31.57
CA ALA A 739 23.90 -50.93 32.36
C ALA A 739 23.05 -51.76 33.36
N ASN A 740 23.05 -53.09 33.19
CA ASN A 740 22.24 -54.07 33.94
C ASN A 740 20.71 -53.94 33.78
N TRP A 741 20.25 -53.47 32.62
CA TRP A 741 18.84 -53.31 32.32
C TRP A 741 18.08 -54.63 32.39
N ASN A 742 16.97 -54.59 33.11
CA ASN A 742 16.06 -55.69 33.26
C ASN A 742 14.82 -55.46 32.38
N ARG A 743 14.94 -55.81 31.10
CA ARG A 743 13.84 -55.72 30.12
C ARG A 743 12.61 -56.55 30.43
N LYS A 744 12.68 -57.43 31.45
CA LYS A 744 11.56 -58.31 31.85
C LYS A 744 10.61 -57.65 32.86
N VAL A 745 10.87 -56.41 33.24
CA VAL A 745 9.94 -55.58 34.03
C VAL A 745 9.06 -54.79 33.06
N ALA A 746 7.77 -54.67 33.34
CA ALA A 746 6.89 -53.80 32.55
C ALA A 746 7.37 -52.34 32.67
N SER A 747 7.24 -51.57 31.59
CA SER A 747 7.70 -50.16 31.52
C SER A 747 9.16 -50.04 31.95
N SER A 748 10.02 -50.89 31.36
CA SER A 748 11.40 -51.09 31.79
C SER A 748 12.32 -49.88 31.60
N ILE A 749 11.93 -48.90 30.79
CA ILE A 749 12.64 -47.64 30.54
C ILE A 749 11.61 -46.52 30.57
N THR A 750 11.95 -45.36 31.12
CA THR A 750 11.21 -44.11 30.95
C THR A 750 12.09 -43.14 30.21
N ILE A 751 11.56 -42.51 29.17
CA ILE A 751 12.27 -41.51 28.35
C ILE A 751 11.48 -40.22 28.44
N GLN A 752 12.17 -39.13 28.74
CA GLN A 752 11.64 -37.78 28.76
C GLN A 752 12.36 -36.94 27.72
N VAL A 753 11.61 -36.28 26.85
CA VAL A 753 12.11 -35.48 25.74
C VAL A 753 11.64 -34.04 25.90
N ILE A 754 12.55 -33.09 25.68
CA ILE A 754 12.24 -31.69 25.40
C ILE A 754 12.83 -31.41 24.03
N ASP A 755 11.97 -31.19 23.03
CA ASP A 755 12.43 -30.94 21.66
C ASP A 755 13.03 -29.52 21.50
N ALA A 756 13.42 -29.18 20.26
CA ALA A 756 14.03 -27.90 19.96
C ALA A 756 13.04 -26.71 19.94
N ALA A 757 11.75 -26.97 19.70
CA ALA A 757 10.67 -25.98 19.78
C ALA A 757 10.29 -25.69 21.25
N GLY A 758 10.53 -26.66 22.12
CA GLY A 758 10.30 -26.61 23.54
C GLY A 758 9.27 -27.61 24.02
N ASN A 759 8.61 -28.40 23.18
CA ASN A 759 7.54 -29.31 23.64
C ASN A 759 8.11 -30.42 24.53
N VAL A 760 7.30 -30.92 25.46
CA VAL A 760 7.71 -31.92 26.45
C VAL A 760 6.88 -33.18 26.32
N SER A 761 7.54 -34.34 26.31
CA SER A 761 6.90 -35.66 26.36
C SER A 761 7.63 -36.59 27.31
N GLU A 762 6.90 -37.50 27.96
CA GLU A 762 7.46 -38.61 28.74
C GLU A 762 6.76 -39.91 28.32
N THR A 763 7.53 -40.93 27.91
CA THR A 763 7.00 -42.24 27.51
C THR A 763 7.67 -43.39 28.26
N LYS A 764 6.93 -44.50 28.44
CA LYS A 764 7.40 -45.73 29.08
C LYS A 764 7.64 -46.83 28.06
N VAL A 765 8.86 -47.34 27.97
CA VAL A 765 9.24 -48.33 26.96
C VAL A 765 9.21 -49.77 27.49
N ASN A 766 8.51 -50.61 26.74
CA ASN A 766 8.53 -52.06 26.81
C ASN A 766 9.24 -52.63 25.57
N ALA A 767 10.09 -53.65 25.76
CA ALA A 767 10.87 -54.21 24.66
C ALA A 767 10.90 -55.74 24.66
N VAL A 768 10.57 -56.34 23.52
CA VAL A 768 10.49 -57.80 23.32
C VAL A 768 11.22 -58.21 22.05
N ARG A 769 11.67 -59.48 21.97
CA ARG A 769 12.31 -60.01 20.76
C ARG A 769 11.31 -60.16 19.61
N ASN A 770 10.20 -60.84 19.87
CA ASN A 770 9.11 -61.12 18.94
C ASN A 770 7.79 -61.04 19.71
N LEU A 771 6.69 -60.80 19.01
CA LEU A 771 5.34 -60.79 19.59
C LEU A 771 4.48 -61.91 18.98
N PHE A 772 4.63 -63.10 19.57
CA PHE A 772 3.95 -64.35 19.15
C PHE A 772 3.07 -64.96 20.26
N ASN A 773 3.17 -64.46 21.49
CA ASN A 773 2.46 -64.96 22.67
C ASN A 773 1.88 -63.78 23.45
N ASP A 774 0.90 -64.05 24.32
CA ASP A 774 0.27 -63.03 25.16
C ASP A 774 1.27 -62.30 26.08
N TYR A 775 1.24 -60.99 26.00
CA TYR A 775 1.82 -60.03 26.92
C TYR A 775 0.67 -59.15 27.45
N THR A 776 0.47 -59.03 28.77
CA THR A 776 -0.61 -58.19 29.34
C THR A 776 -0.14 -57.61 30.67
N LEU A 777 -0.76 -56.52 31.15
CA LEU A 777 -0.49 -55.97 32.49
C LEU A 777 -0.71 -57.00 33.61
N GLU A 778 -1.72 -57.87 33.50
CA GLU A 778 -2.06 -58.87 34.52
C GLU A 778 -1.13 -60.09 34.51
N LYS A 779 -0.77 -60.60 33.32
CA LYS A 779 0.15 -61.74 33.19
C LYS A 779 1.63 -61.33 33.29
N GLY A 780 1.93 -60.06 33.01
CA GLY A 780 3.29 -59.52 32.89
C GLY A 780 4.10 -60.19 31.76
N LEU A 781 5.37 -59.79 31.62
CA LEU A 781 6.37 -60.56 30.88
C LEU A 781 6.67 -61.81 31.72
N ASP A 782 6.28 -63.03 31.30
CA ASP A 782 6.66 -64.24 32.05
C ASP A 782 8.16 -64.51 31.86
N PRO A 783 9.01 -64.17 32.85
CA PRO A 783 10.45 -64.25 32.68
C PRO A 783 10.95 -65.71 32.67
N ASN A 784 10.09 -66.64 33.09
CA ASN A 784 10.34 -68.07 33.24
C ASN A 784 9.51 -68.92 32.26
N GLY A 785 8.72 -68.28 31.41
CA GLY A 785 7.92 -68.93 30.38
C GLY A 785 8.79 -69.43 29.23
N ASN A 786 8.41 -70.56 28.62
CA ASN A 786 9.25 -71.24 27.64
C ASN A 786 9.46 -70.50 26.31
N ASN A 787 8.83 -69.33 26.07
CA ASN A 787 8.65 -68.79 24.72
C ASN A 787 8.94 -67.27 24.55
N PHE A 788 9.57 -66.60 25.52
CA PHE A 788 9.75 -65.12 25.48
C PHE A 788 10.71 -64.65 24.37
N ASP A 789 11.81 -65.39 24.16
CA ASP A 789 12.82 -65.09 23.14
C ASP A 789 12.87 -66.16 22.05
N ASP A 790 11.79 -66.90 21.83
CA ASP A 790 11.81 -68.00 20.87
C ASP A 790 11.89 -67.48 19.42
N PRO A 791 12.71 -68.13 18.57
CA PRO A 791 12.69 -67.88 17.13
C PRO A 791 11.43 -68.50 16.48
N LEU A 792 11.14 -68.10 15.24
CA LEU A 792 10.06 -68.68 14.43
C LEU A 792 10.10 -70.22 14.37
N ILE A 793 8.99 -70.88 14.70
CA ILE A 793 8.85 -72.35 14.55
C ILE A 793 8.53 -72.68 13.09
N THR A 794 9.51 -73.22 12.37
CA THR A 794 9.37 -73.65 10.97
C THR A 794 8.85 -75.11 10.88
N GLY A 795 7.57 -75.36 11.17
CA GLY A 795 6.99 -76.69 10.92
C GLY A 795 5.55 -76.93 11.38
N LEU A 796 4.74 -77.54 10.51
CA LEU A 796 3.35 -78.01 10.75
C LEU A 796 3.26 -79.27 11.64
N SER A 797 4.07 -79.38 12.70
CA SER A 797 4.02 -80.56 13.57
C SER A 797 3.16 -80.29 14.81
N ALA A 798 2.03 -80.99 14.93
CA ALA A 798 1.12 -80.92 16.08
C ALA A 798 1.73 -81.44 17.41
N ARG A 799 3.06 -81.67 17.47
CA ARG A 799 3.78 -82.23 18.62
C ARG A 799 5.14 -81.57 18.90
N ALA A 800 5.53 -80.50 18.22
CA ALA A 800 6.65 -79.67 18.66
C ALA A 800 6.13 -78.67 19.71
N GLY A 801 6.19 -79.06 20.98
CA GLY A 801 5.69 -78.28 22.11
C GLY A 801 6.51 -77.02 22.38
N GLY A 802 6.19 -75.95 21.66
CA GLY A 802 6.70 -74.60 21.91
C GLY A 802 5.55 -73.60 22.00
N GLN A 803 4.79 -73.38 20.93
CA GLN A 803 3.55 -72.60 21.05
C GLN A 803 2.53 -73.39 21.88
N SER A 804 2.18 -72.85 23.05
CA SER A 804 1.22 -73.49 23.95
C SER A 804 -0.05 -73.87 23.18
N ALA A 805 -0.29 -75.17 23.03
CA ALA A 805 -1.60 -75.74 22.67
C ALA A 805 -2.66 -75.50 23.77
N SER A 806 -2.45 -74.48 24.62
CA SER A 806 -3.23 -74.15 25.81
C SER A 806 -3.78 -72.72 25.73
N LEU A 807 -4.15 -72.26 24.53
CA LEU A 807 -5.00 -71.11 24.32
C LEU A 807 -6.15 -71.53 23.39
N VAL A 808 -7.01 -72.42 23.90
CA VAL A 808 -8.37 -72.63 23.38
C VAL A 808 -9.35 -71.87 24.29
N ALA A 809 -9.00 -70.64 24.69
CA ALA A 809 -9.79 -69.85 25.63
C ALA A 809 -10.21 -68.54 24.95
N ASP A 810 -11.52 -68.26 25.05
CA ASP A 810 -12.34 -67.29 24.31
C ASP A 810 -11.88 -65.81 24.22
N ASN A 811 -10.74 -65.39 24.76
CA ASN A 811 -10.31 -63.98 24.84
C ASN A 811 -8.78 -63.82 24.73
N SER A 812 -8.17 -64.00 23.55
CA SER A 812 -6.70 -63.91 23.37
C SER A 812 -6.23 -62.48 23.06
N GLN A 813 -5.94 -61.68 24.09
CA GLN A 813 -5.18 -60.41 23.97
C GLN A 813 -3.67 -60.68 23.98
N THR A 814 -2.93 -60.06 23.06
CA THR A 814 -1.49 -60.27 22.85
C THR A 814 -0.62 -59.17 23.46
N PHE A 815 -1.10 -57.95 23.55
CA PHE A 815 -0.47 -56.83 24.27
C PHE A 815 -1.57 -55.90 24.82
N VAL A 816 -1.40 -55.39 26.04
CA VAL A 816 -2.25 -54.34 26.63
C VAL A 816 -1.34 -53.38 27.40
N ALA A 817 -1.34 -52.09 27.05
CA ALA A 817 -0.62 -51.01 27.76
C ALA A 817 -1.54 -50.25 28.73
N THR A 818 -1.06 -49.13 29.27
CA THR A 818 -1.78 -48.26 30.20
C THR A 818 -2.44 -47.09 29.47
N ASP A 819 -3.33 -46.35 30.15
CA ASP A 819 -3.95 -45.13 29.60
C ASP A 819 -2.99 -43.91 29.63
N GLY A 820 -1.68 -44.10 29.44
CA GLY A 820 -0.75 -43.00 29.28
C GLY A 820 0.48 -43.42 28.48
N ASN A 821 1.20 -42.44 27.92
CA ASN A 821 2.18 -42.61 26.86
C ASN A 821 3.12 -43.82 27.06
N ASP A 822 2.88 -44.89 26.30
CA ASP A 822 3.57 -46.16 26.33
C ASP A 822 4.21 -46.46 24.96
N THR A 823 5.45 -46.94 24.98
CA THR A 823 6.17 -47.39 23.78
C THR A 823 6.38 -48.90 23.82
N LEU A 824 6.06 -49.61 22.73
CA LEU A 824 6.37 -51.02 22.53
C LEU A 824 7.36 -51.22 21.38
N ILE A 825 8.55 -51.74 21.70
CA ILE A 825 9.59 -52.08 20.72
C ILE A 825 9.64 -53.59 20.51
N VAL A 826 9.41 -54.02 19.27
CA VAL A 826 9.49 -55.42 18.84
C VAL A 826 10.74 -55.63 17.98
N GLY A 827 11.78 -56.22 18.57
CA GLY A 827 13.04 -56.56 17.92
C GLY A 827 14.26 -56.05 18.67
N LEU A 828 15.25 -56.93 18.85
CA LEU A 828 16.45 -56.68 19.63
C LEU A 828 17.71 -57.11 18.87
N ASP A 829 18.74 -56.28 18.85
CA ASP A 829 19.92 -56.44 17.99
C ASP A 829 20.83 -57.61 18.39
N ASN A 830 20.80 -58.01 19.67
CA ASN A 830 21.55 -59.18 20.15
C ASN A 830 21.03 -60.52 19.59
N PHE A 831 19.83 -60.55 18.99
CA PHE A 831 19.27 -61.76 18.36
C PHE A 831 19.52 -61.85 16.84
N GLY A 832 20.42 -61.01 16.31
CA GLY A 832 20.82 -61.00 14.90
C GLY A 832 19.91 -60.15 14.02
N ASN A 833 20.03 -60.30 12.70
CA ASN A 833 19.32 -59.46 11.74
C ASN A 833 17.79 -59.53 11.93
N MET A 834 17.14 -58.37 11.81
CA MET A 834 15.68 -58.27 11.80
C MET A 834 15.07 -59.01 10.61
N GLY A 835 13.90 -59.61 10.82
CA GLY A 835 13.18 -60.39 9.81
C GLY A 835 12.11 -61.27 10.43
N VAL A 836 11.87 -62.46 9.87
CA VAL A 836 10.82 -63.37 10.37
C VAL A 836 11.18 -64.03 11.71
N GLY A 837 12.46 -64.11 12.05
CA GLY A 837 12.95 -64.75 13.29
C GLY A 837 13.32 -63.78 14.41
N ASN A 838 13.32 -62.48 14.16
CA ASN A 838 13.66 -61.43 15.11
C ASN A 838 12.93 -60.13 14.74
N GLY A 839 12.30 -59.48 15.72
CA GLY A 839 11.51 -58.27 15.54
C GLY A 839 10.14 -58.49 14.90
N SER A 840 9.66 -59.73 14.84
CA SER A 840 8.43 -60.05 14.12
C SER A 840 7.20 -60.13 15.02
N VAL A 841 6.05 -59.75 14.45
CA VAL A 841 4.72 -59.98 15.02
C VAL A 841 3.99 -60.98 14.12
N GLY A 842 3.29 -61.94 14.72
CA GLY A 842 2.57 -62.96 13.95
C GLY A 842 1.82 -63.94 14.83
N ARG A 843 0.73 -64.51 14.31
CA ARG A 843 -0.10 -65.45 15.07
C ARG A 843 0.63 -66.77 15.37
N GLY A 844 0.12 -67.50 16.36
CA GLY A 844 0.45 -68.91 16.55
C GLY A 844 -0.06 -69.80 15.39
N ILE A 845 0.63 -70.92 15.09
CA ILE A 845 0.43 -71.81 13.92
C ILE A 845 -0.83 -72.72 14.08
N TYR A 846 -1.78 -72.40 14.96
CA TYR A 846 -3.00 -73.20 15.18
C TYR A 846 -4.23 -72.59 14.49
N ILE A 847 -5.25 -73.42 14.22
CA ILE A 847 -6.51 -72.99 13.60
C ILE A 847 -7.23 -72.03 14.57
N GLY A 848 -7.48 -70.79 14.13
CA GLY A 848 -8.15 -69.75 14.94
C GLY A 848 -7.22 -68.88 15.80
N GLY A 849 -5.89 -68.97 15.65
CA GLY A 849 -4.97 -68.10 16.39
C GLY A 849 -4.97 -66.65 15.87
N THR A 850 -5.09 -65.69 16.78
CA THR A 850 -5.29 -64.25 16.48
C THR A 850 -4.48 -63.39 17.43
N ASN A 851 -3.86 -62.31 16.93
CA ASN A 851 -3.11 -61.37 17.78
C ASN A 851 -3.83 -60.04 17.91
N ARG A 852 -4.02 -59.57 19.15
CA ARG A 852 -4.64 -58.28 19.46
C ARG A 852 -3.68 -57.45 20.29
N ILE A 853 -3.35 -56.25 19.84
CA ILE A 853 -2.39 -55.35 20.45
C ILE A 853 -3.15 -54.07 20.75
N GLU A 854 -3.34 -53.75 22.02
CA GLU A 854 -4.15 -52.64 22.51
C GLU A 854 -3.25 -51.70 23.33
N MET A 855 -3.13 -50.43 22.95
CA MET A 855 -2.23 -49.50 23.65
C MET A 855 -2.94 -48.75 24.79
N GLY A 856 -4.12 -48.17 24.55
CA GLY A 856 -4.90 -47.51 25.60
C GLY A 856 -5.28 -46.10 25.20
N ALA A 857 -5.36 -45.18 26.16
CA ALA A 857 -5.32 -43.75 25.84
C ALA A 857 -3.91 -43.20 26.06
N GLY A 858 -3.61 -42.00 25.54
CA GLY A 858 -2.29 -41.37 25.63
C GLY A 858 -1.53 -41.45 24.30
N ASP A 859 -0.40 -40.76 24.20
CA ASP A 859 0.41 -40.74 22.97
C ASP A 859 1.33 -41.97 22.94
N ASP A 860 0.88 -43.04 22.29
CA ASP A 860 1.51 -44.35 22.29
C ASP A 860 2.35 -44.60 21.03
N HIS A 861 3.38 -45.44 21.15
CA HIS A 861 4.24 -45.79 20.02
C HIS A 861 4.50 -47.29 19.91
N ILE A 862 4.30 -47.87 18.73
CA ILE A 862 4.74 -49.23 18.42
C ILE A 862 5.77 -49.20 17.30
N GLN A 863 6.95 -49.76 17.57
CA GLN A 863 7.94 -50.02 16.52
C GLN A 863 8.16 -51.51 16.30
N VAL A 864 7.78 -51.99 15.11
CA VAL A 864 8.02 -53.36 14.66
C VAL A 864 9.23 -53.38 13.73
N ARG A 865 10.37 -53.80 14.26
CA ARG A 865 11.66 -53.73 13.56
C ARG A 865 11.88 -54.89 12.57
N GLY A 866 11.12 -55.98 12.72
CA GLY A 866 11.14 -57.18 11.87
C GLY A 866 9.88 -57.36 11.02
N THR A 867 9.66 -58.57 10.50
CA THR A 867 8.61 -58.83 9.50
C THR A 867 7.22 -58.95 10.14
N LEU A 868 6.20 -58.34 9.51
CA LEU A 868 4.80 -58.53 9.90
C LEU A 868 4.19 -59.75 9.20
N GLN A 869 3.83 -60.77 9.98
CA GLN A 869 3.23 -62.02 9.51
C GLN A 869 1.71 -62.01 9.69
N SER A 870 1.01 -63.00 9.12
CA SER A 870 -0.44 -63.16 9.30
C SER A 870 -0.85 -63.03 10.77
N MET A 871 -1.80 -62.15 11.06
CA MET A 871 -2.30 -61.89 12.42
C MET A 871 -3.57 -62.67 12.78
N GLY A 872 -4.12 -63.48 11.85
CA GLY A 872 -5.37 -64.21 12.07
C GLY A 872 -6.32 -64.08 10.88
N THR A 873 -7.61 -64.30 11.15
CA THR A 873 -8.68 -63.90 10.23
C THR A 873 -8.98 -62.40 10.39
N ALA A 874 -9.58 -61.78 9.37
CA ALA A 874 -9.88 -60.34 9.34
C ALA A 874 -10.74 -59.81 10.51
N GLN A 875 -11.43 -60.69 11.26
CA GLN A 875 -12.36 -60.30 12.30
C GLN A 875 -11.76 -60.38 13.71
N GLU A 876 -10.51 -60.82 13.87
CA GLU A 876 -10.04 -61.29 15.17
C GLU A 876 -8.63 -60.80 15.58
N GLY A 877 -7.77 -60.36 14.65
CA GLY A 877 -6.44 -59.82 14.99
C GLY A 877 -6.21 -58.40 14.47
N TYR A 878 -5.71 -57.51 15.32
CA TYR A 878 -5.59 -56.07 15.06
C TYR A 878 -4.51 -55.39 15.93
N PHE A 879 -4.11 -54.20 15.48
CA PHE A 879 -3.54 -53.15 16.33
C PHE A 879 -4.66 -52.17 16.68
N ASP A 880 -4.72 -51.73 17.93
CA ASP A 880 -5.62 -50.72 18.47
C ASP A 880 -4.75 -49.76 19.29
N MET A 881 -4.61 -48.53 18.84
CA MET A 881 -3.79 -47.54 19.53
C MET A 881 -4.64 -46.83 20.59
N GLY A 882 -5.71 -46.14 20.19
CA GLY A 882 -6.81 -45.73 21.06
C GLY A 882 -7.08 -44.23 20.96
N GLU A 883 -7.14 -43.50 22.08
CA GLU A 883 -7.25 -42.02 22.03
C GLU A 883 -5.88 -41.41 22.30
N GLY A 884 -5.36 -40.53 21.44
CA GLY A 884 -4.07 -39.88 21.63
C GLY A 884 -3.34 -39.64 20.31
N ASN A 885 -2.20 -38.96 20.35
CA ASN A 885 -1.37 -38.74 19.16
C ASN A 885 -0.43 -39.95 18.97
N ASP A 886 -0.94 -41.03 18.36
CA ASP A 886 -0.26 -42.33 18.33
C ASP A 886 0.67 -42.52 17.14
N LYS A 887 1.70 -43.35 17.29
CA LYS A 887 2.63 -43.73 16.22
C LYS A 887 2.77 -45.24 16.06
N ILE A 888 2.76 -45.74 14.83
CA ILE A 888 3.23 -47.09 14.51
C ILE A 888 4.26 -47.04 13.38
N THR A 889 5.41 -47.67 13.59
CA THR A 889 6.43 -47.85 12.55
C THR A 889 6.67 -49.33 12.25
N PHE A 890 6.49 -49.72 10.98
CA PHE A 890 6.83 -51.04 10.45
C PHE A 890 8.09 -50.98 9.60
N SER A 891 9.23 -51.44 10.13
CA SER A 891 10.52 -51.29 9.45
C SER A 891 10.78 -52.29 8.30
N GLN A 892 10.06 -53.43 8.25
CA GLN A 892 10.30 -54.51 7.28
C GLN A 892 9.01 -54.94 6.56
N SER A 893 9.13 -55.96 5.70
CA SER A 893 8.05 -56.38 4.81
C SER A 893 6.81 -56.95 5.53
N PHE A 894 5.68 -56.84 4.84
CA PHE A 894 4.43 -57.52 5.15
C PHE A 894 4.36 -58.79 4.31
N LEU A 895 4.07 -59.94 4.94
CA LEU A 895 3.89 -61.21 4.23
C LEU A 895 2.43 -61.36 3.74
N VAL A 896 1.84 -62.54 3.94
CA VAL A 896 0.47 -62.85 3.52
C VAL A 896 -0.48 -62.74 4.71
N GLY A 897 -1.64 -62.12 4.49
CA GLY A 897 -2.70 -62.05 5.49
C GLY A 897 -3.51 -60.77 5.42
N THR A 898 -4.46 -60.67 6.34
CA THR A 898 -5.18 -59.43 6.65
C THR A 898 -4.51 -58.75 7.83
N TYR A 899 -4.37 -57.44 7.73
CA TYR A 899 -3.74 -56.57 8.72
C TYR A 899 -4.74 -55.46 9.05
N THR A 900 -5.35 -55.55 10.23
CA THR A 900 -6.26 -54.53 10.74
C THR A 900 -5.50 -53.62 11.69
N ILE A 901 -5.55 -52.31 11.44
CA ILE A 901 -4.88 -51.28 12.24
C ILE A 901 -5.91 -50.21 12.55
N ARG A 902 -6.12 -49.94 13.85
CA ARG A 902 -6.97 -48.87 14.34
C ARG A 902 -6.08 -47.89 15.07
N MET A 903 -5.98 -46.69 14.54
CA MET A 903 -5.21 -45.62 15.18
C MET A 903 -6.09 -44.90 16.20
N GLY A 904 -7.36 -44.66 15.88
CA GLY A 904 -8.31 -44.00 16.80
C GLY A 904 -8.21 -42.47 16.74
N GLU A 905 -8.76 -41.77 17.73
CA GLU A 905 -8.87 -40.30 17.72
C GLU A 905 -7.51 -39.65 18.06
N GLY A 906 -7.21 -38.49 17.46
CA GLY A 906 -5.95 -37.76 17.65
C GLY A 906 -5.13 -37.67 16.36
N ASN A 907 -3.99 -36.97 16.40
CA ASN A 907 -3.09 -36.80 15.25
C ASN A 907 -2.11 -37.98 15.18
N ASN A 908 -2.45 -39.01 14.41
CA ASN A 908 -1.70 -40.27 14.42
C ASN A 908 -0.75 -40.42 13.23
N VAL A 909 0.31 -41.21 13.41
CA VAL A 909 1.33 -41.48 12.38
C VAL A 909 1.49 -42.98 12.14
N LEU A 910 1.38 -43.41 10.88
CA LEU A 910 1.60 -44.78 10.47
C LEU A 910 2.66 -44.86 9.35
N ASN A 911 3.80 -45.48 9.67
CA ASN A 911 4.95 -45.58 8.78
C ASN A 911 5.19 -47.02 8.28
N PHE A 912 5.31 -47.18 6.96
CA PHE A 912 5.68 -48.42 6.28
C PHE A 912 7.07 -48.29 5.64
N GLY A 913 8.12 -48.73 6.33
CA GLY A 913 9.49 -48.75 5.82
C GLY A 913 9.80 -49.95 4.90
N GLY A 914 9.01 -51.02 4.96
CA GLY A 914 9.21 -52.24 4.18
C GLY A 914 8.38 -52.36 2.90
N THR A 915 8.64 -53.40 2.10
CA THR A 915 7.78 -53.72 0.94
C THR A 915 6.50 -54.41 1.40
N THR A 916 5.37 -54.03 0.81
CA THR A 916 4.12 -54.81 0.92
C THR A 916 3.97 -55.75 -0.28
N VAL A 917 3.13 -56.78 -0.16
CA VAL A 917 2.95 -57.81 -1.20
C VAL A 917 1.50 -57.90 -1.62
N GLN A 918 1.24 -58.35 -2.85
CA GLN A 918 -0.11 -58.48 -3.41
C GLN A 918 -1.06 -59.35 -2.56
N ALA A 919 -0.53 -60.31 -1.81
CA ALA A 919 -1.32 -61.21 -0.96
C ALA A 919 -1.67 -60.59 0.42
N ALA A 920 -1.32 -59.33 0.66
CA ALA A 920 -1.71 -58.58 1.84
C ALA A 920 -3.05 -57.88 1.63
N THR A 921 -3.84 -57.80 2.70
CA THR A 921 -5.05 -56.95 2.79
C THR A 921 -4.89 -56.04 3.99
N PHE A 922 -5.01 -54.74 3.77
CA PHE A 922 -4.91 -53.71 4.79
C PHE A 922 -6.30 -53.14 5.06
N ASP A 923 -6.68 -53.11 6.33
CA ASP A 923 -7.89 -52.49 6.84
C ASP A 923 -7.45 -51.51 7.92
N ILE A 924 -7.31 -50.23 7.54
CA ILE A 924 -6.71 -49.19 8.36
C ILE A 924 -7.78 -48.15 8.64
N SER A 925 -8.01 -47.83 9.90
CA SER A 925 -8.93 -46.79 10.32
C SER A 925 -8.28 -45.85 11.31
N TYR A 926 -8.36 -44.56 11.04
CA TYR A 926 -8.10 -43.50 11.99
C TYR A 926 -9.45 -42.95 12.53
N GLY A 927 -9.36 -42.00 13.46
CA GLY A 927 -10.49 -41.24 14.02
C GLY A 927 -10.44 -39.79 13.54
N ASP A 928 -11.05 -38.85 14.27
CA ASP A 928 -10.87 -37.44 13.96
C ASP A 928 -9.47 -36.97 14.44
N GLY A 929 -8.79 -36.19 13.61
CA GLY A 929 -7.43 -35.69 13.83
C GLY A 929 -6.68 -35.47 12.51
N ASN A 930 -5.52 -34.82 12.58
CA ASN A 930 -4.63 -34.63 11.43
C ASN A 930 -3.70 -35.85 11.30
N ASP A 931 -4.16 -36.87 10.61
CA ASP A 931 -3.47 -38.15 10.54
C ASP A 931 -2.48 -38.28 9.38
N VAL A 932 -1.45 -39.10 9.56
CA VAL A 932 -0.36 -39.30 8.62
C VAL A 932 -0.18 -40.78 8.30
N LEU A 933 -0.15 -41.12 7.00
CA LEU A 933 0.30 -42.42 6.50
C LEU A 933 1.44 -42.24 5.51
N ARG A 934 2.60 -42.83 5.81
CA ARG A 934 3.75 -42.82 4.89
C ARG A 934 4.20 -44.23 4.55
N ALA A 935 4.47 -44.48 3.28
CA ALA A 935 5.16 -45.69 2.84
C ALA A 935 6.35 -45.30 1.97
N ASP A 936 7.46 -46.04 2.14
CA ASP A 936 8.70 -45.80 1.37
C ASP A 936 8.41 -45.67 -0.14
N THR A 937 8.60 -44.46 -0.67
CA THR A 937 8.22 -44.07 -2.04
C THR A 937 9.06 -44.77 -3.11
N SER A 938 10.19 -45.37 -2.71
CA SER A 938 11.02 -46.22 -3.58
C SER A 938 10.48 -47.64 -3.75
N LYS A 939 9.47 -48.04 -2.96
CA LYS A 939 8.91 -49.40 -2.93
C LYS A 939 7.46 -49.45 -3.43
N ASP A 940 7.00 -50.66 -3.74
CA ASP A 940 5.60 -50.92 -4.06
C ASP A 940 4.77 -50.94 -2.75
N PHE A 941 3.66 -50.19 -2.75
CA PHE A 941 2.59 -50.33 -1.77
C PHE A 941 1.48 -51.21 -2.36
N ALA A 942 1.76 -52.52 -2.44
CA ALA A 942 0.89 -53.56 -3.02
C ALA A 942 -0.12 -54.15 -2.03
N GLY A 943 -1.04 -54.96 -2.54
CA GLY A 943 -2.12 -55.57 -1.76
C GLY A 943 -3.36 -54.70 -1.67
N THR A 944 -4.50 -55.32 -1.33
CA THR A 944 -5.79 -54.63 -1.23
C THR A 944 -5.82 -53.72 -0.01
N LYS A 945 -6.34 -52.50 -0.13
CA LYS A 945 -6.39 -51.51 0.95
C LYS A 945 -7.80 -50.99 1.12
N THR A 946 -8.24 -50.92 2.37
CA THR A 946 -9.36 -50.11 2.85
C THR A 946 -8.75 -49.20 3.91
N ILE A 947 -8.76 -47.89 3.67
CA ILE A 947 -8.16 -46.88 4.54
C ILE A 947 -9.22 -45.80 4.77
N SER A 948 -9.48 -45.47 6.03
CA SER A 948 -10.37 -44.37 6.42
C SER A 948 -9.60 -43.49 7.38
N PHE A 949 -9.40 -42.22 7.04
CA PHE A 949 -8.78 -41.26 7.96
C PHE A 949 -9.82 -40.77 8.97
N GLY A 950 -10.79 -39.93 8.58
CA GLY A 950 -11.72 -39.29 9.52
C GLY A 950 -11.71 -37.79 9.29
N ASN A 951 -12.32 -36.99 10.15
CA ASN A 951 -12.24 -35.53 9.96
C ASN A 951 -10.87 -35.00 10.41
N GLY A 952 -10.31 -34.04 9.69
CA GLY A 952 -9.01 -33.41 9.96
C GLY A 952 -8.21 -33.21 8.68
N ASP A 953 -7.13 -32.44 8.75
CA ASP A 953 -6.21 -32.24 7.61
C ASP A 953 -5.23 -33.43 7.55
N ASN A 954 -5.60 -34.50 6.83
CA ASN A 954 -4.82 -35.74 6.79
C ASN A 954 -3.83 -35.79 5.63
N TYR A 955 -2.80 -36.62 5.77
CA TYR A 955 -1.70 -36.73 4.82
C TYR A 955 -1.37 -38.20 4.50
N MET A 956 -1.30 -38.52 3.22
CA MET A 956 -0.84 -39.81 2.73
C MET A 956 0.25 -39.65 1.66
N GLU A 957 1.42 -40.26 1.87
CA GLU A 957 2.48 -40.33 0.85
C GLU A 957 2.97 -41.76 0.66
N VAL A 958 2.93 -42.24 -0.58
CA VAL A 958 3.30 -43.61 -0.90
C VAL A 958 4.01 -43.75 -2.25
N GLY A 959 4.70 -44.87 -2.43
CA GLY A 959 5.30 -45.24 -3.72
C GLY A 959 4.27 -45.66 -4.77
N SER A 960 4.50 -46.79 -5.43
CA SER A 960 3.54 -47.29 -6.43
C SER A 960 2.43 -48.11 -5.77
N MET A 961 1.20 -47.60 -5.84
CA MET A 961 0.02 -48.29 -5.35
C MET A 961 -0.49 -49.30 -6.37
N GLN A 962 -0.60 -50.55 -5.92
CA GLN A 962 -1.07 -51.68 -6.74
C GLN A 962 -2.35 -52.25 -6.15
N ASP A 963 -3.06 -53.05 -6.95
CA ASP A 963 -4.27 -53.75 -6.51
C ASP A 963 -5.40 -52.76 -6.11
N LYS A 964 -6.46 -53.25 -5.45
CA LYS A 964 -7.64 -52.44 -5.10
C LYS A 964 -7.33 -51.48 -3.94
N ASN A 965 -7.66 -50.19 -4.10
CA ASN A 965 -7.51 -49.16 -3.08
C ASN A 965 -8.87 -48.49 -2.83
N GLU A 966 -9.43 -48.65 -1.64
CA GLU A 966 -10.57 -47.88 -1.14
C GLU A 966 -10.03 -46.98 -0.03
N ILE A 967 -9.99 -45.68 -0.28
CA ILE A 967 -9.41 -44.69 0.63
C ILE A 967 -10.41 -43.56 0.78
N THR A 968 -10.69 -43.17 2.02
CA THR A 968 -11.55 -42.03 2.34
C THR A 968 -10.81 -41.15 3.33
N PHE A 969 -10.67 -39.87 3.01
CA PHE A 969 -10.03 -38.92 3.88
C PHE A 969 -11.05 -38.34 4.87
N GLY A 970 -12.01 -37.51 4.46
CA GLY A 970 -13.09 -37.07 5.35
C GLY A 970 -13.44 -35.61 5.15
N ASN A 971 -13.77 -34.89 6.22
CA ASN A 971 -13.81 -33.42 6.14
C ASN A 971 -12.46 -32.86 6.60
N GLY A 972 -11.89 -31.92 5.87
CA GLY A 972 -10.57 -31.35 6.15
C GLY A 972 -9.85 -31.04 4.85
N ASN A 973 -8.68 -30.42 4.93
CA ASN A 973 -7.87 -30.14 3.75
C ASN A 973 -6.78 -31.21 3.65
N ASP A 974 -7.08 -32.23 2.86
CA ASP A 974 -6.36 -33.47 2.82
C ASP A 974 -5.30 -33.50 1.71
N VAL A 975 -4.22 -34.25 1.94
CA VAL A 975 -3.13 -34.39 0.98
C VAL A 975 -2.88 -35.85 0.66
N PHE A 976 -3.00 -36.19 -0.61
CA PHE A 976 -2.65 -37.50 -1.15
C PHE A 976 -1.52 -37.37 -2.17
N ILE A 977 -0.44 -38.12 -1.98
CA ILE A 977 0.72 -38.16 -2.87
C ILE A 977 1.08 -39.61 -3.20
N ALA A 978 1.14 -39.94 -4.49
CA ALA A 978 1.59 -41.24 -4.95
C ALA A 978 2.53 -41.18 -6.16
N LYS A 979 3.43 -42.16 -6.28
CA LYS A 979 4.25 -42.31 -7.48
C LYS A 979 3.44 -42.82 -8.68
N SER A 980 2.56 -43.80 -8.48
CA SER A 980 1.63 -44.30 -9.50
C SER A 980 0.51 -45.09 -8.85
N ILE A 981 -0.64 -45.22 -9.53
CA ILE A 981 -1.82 -45.91 -8.99
C ILE A 981 -2.42 -46.86 -10.03
N GLY A 982 -2.80 -48.06 -9.57
CA GLY A 982 -3.64 -49.01 -10.31
C GLY A 982 -2.95 -49.70 -11.49
N THR A 983 -1.64 -49.94 -11.40
CA THR A 983 -0.87 -50.47 -12.53
C THR A 983 -1.05 -51.99 -12.80
N LYS A 984 -1.82 -52.73 -11.97
CA LYS A 984 -2.10 -54.17 -12.11
C LYS A 984 -3.61 -54.48 -12.13
N ALA A 985 -4.07 -55.26 -13.12
CA ALA A 985 -5.46 -55.74 -13.20
C ALA A 985 -5.73 -56.88 -12.20
N PRO A 986 -6.96 -57.06 -11.66
CA PRO A 986 -8.23 -56.39 -12.01
C PRO A 986 -8.58 -55.20 -11.09
N ALA A 987 -7.60 -54.47 -10.55
CA ALA A 987 -7.83 -53.45 -9.54
C ALA A 987 -8.84 -52.36 -9.97
N SER A 988 -9.89 -52.15 -9.16
CA SER A 988 -10.81 -51.00 -9.22
C SER A 988 -11.09 -50.55 -7.79
N GLY A 989 -11.02 -49.26 -7.52
CA GLY A 989 -11.18 -48.68 -6.19
C GLY A 989 -11.41 -47.17 -6.29
N VAL A 990 -11.79 -46.57 -5.16
CA VAL A 990 -12.12 -45.14 -5.04
C VAL A 990 -11.20 -44.52 -4.01
N ILE A 991 -10.59 -43.39 -4.36
CA ILE A 991 -9.92 -42.48 -3.44
C ILE A 991 -10.86 -41.28 -3.32
N ASP A 992 -11.41 -41.07 -2.14
CA ASP A 992 -12.39 -40.03 -1.83
C ASP A 992 -11.71 -39.05 -0.86
N MET A 993 -11.44 -37.83 -1.31
CA MET A 993 -10.75 -36.82 -0.50
C MET A 993 -11.77 -36.16 0.46
N GLY A 994 -12.93 -35.74 -0.03
CA GLY A 994 -14.10 -35.46 0.81
C GLY A 994 -14.49 -33.98 0.78
N ASP A 995 -14.71 -33.35 1.93
CA ASP A 995 -15.05 -31.91 1.96
C ASP A 995 -13.85 -31.11 2.50
N GLY A 996 -13.41 -30.08 1.76
CA GLY A 996 -12.30 -29.19 2.08
C GLY A 996 -11.47 -28.90 0.84
N ASN A 997 -10.41 -28.10 0.97
CA ASN A 997 -9.55 -27.77 -0.18
C ASN A 997 -8.39 -28.77 -0.26
N ASP A 998 -8.57 -29.83 -1.03
CA ASP A 998 -7.72 -31.01 -1.05
C ASP A 998 -6.62 -30.94 -2.10
N THR A 999 -5.53 -31.67 -1.86
CA THR A 999 -4.43 -31.84 -2.82
C THR A 999 -4.23 -33.31 -3.20
N PHE A 1000 -4.44 -33.62 -4.48
CA PHE A 1000 -4.25 -34.96 -5.04
C PHE A 1000 -3.12 -34.99 -6.07
N SER A 1001 -1.98 -35.58 -5.71
CA SER A 1001 -0.77 -35.59 -6.53
C SER A 1001 -0.36 -36.99 -6.97
N VAL A 1002 -0.18 -37.18 -8.28
CA VAL A 1002 0.33 -38.43 -8.86
C VAL A 1002 1.41 -38.11 -9.89
N SER A 1003 2.67 -38.41 -9.55
CA SER A 1003 3.82 -38.10 -10.41
C SER A 1003 3.97 -39.02 -11.63
N GLY A 1004 3.35 -40.20 -11.60
CA GLY A 1004 3.40 -41.20 -12.68
C GLY A 1004 2.03 -41.58 -13.22
N LEU A 1005 1.83 -42.85 -13.54
CA LEU A 1005 0.60 -43.35 -14.16
C LEU A 1005 -0.58 -43.33 -13.17
N PHE A 1006 -1.71 -42.75 -13.56
CA PHE A 1006 -3.00 -42.90 -12.88
C PHE A 1006 -3.95 -43.77 -13.74
N ALA A 1007 -4.25 -44.97 -13.26
CA ALA A 1007 -5.03 -45.96 -14.02
C ALA A 1007 -5.99 -46.75 -13.13
N ARG A 1008 -7.11 -47.21 -13.71
CA ARG A 1008 -8.05 -48.16 -13.09
C ARG A 1008 -8.68 -47.76 -11.75
N GLN A 1009 -8.52 -46.52 -11.27
CA GLN A 1009 -9.13 -46.04 -10.02
C GLN A 1009 -9.96 -44.78 -10.30
N GLU A 1010 -10.88 -44.49 -9.40
CA GLU A 1010 -11.59 -43.21 -9.33
C GLU A 1010 -10.98 -42.37 -8.20
N ALA A 1011 -10.67 -41.12 -8.48
CA ALA A 1011 -10.34 -40.10 -7.47
C ALA A 1011 -11.46 -39.05 -7.49
N LYS A 1012 -11.99 -38.72 -6.32
CA LYS A 1012 -12.99 -37.67 -6.09
C LYS A 1012 -12.39 -36.69 -5.11
N LEU A 1013 -12.34 -35.41 -5.46
CA LEU A 1013 -11.81 -34.38 -4.57
C LEU A 1013 -12.92 -33.90 -3.64
N GLY A 1014 -14.08 -33.56 -4.18
CA GLY A 1014 -15.33 -33.41 -3.43
C GLY A 1014 -15.77 -31.97 -3.35
N SER A 1015 -16.02 -31.41 -2.15
CA SER A 1015 -16.45 -30.00 -2.03
C SER A 1015 -15.30 -29.13 -1.57
N GLY A 1016 -15.00 -28.02 -2.25
CA GLY A 1016 -13.89 -27.13 -1.91
C GLY A 1016 -13.12 -26.69 -3.14
N ASP A 1017 -12.14 -25.81 -2.99
CA ASP A 1017 -11.28 -25.40 -4.10
C ASP A 1017 -10.05 -26.33 -4.16
N ASP A 1018 -10.17 -27.42 -4.91
CA ASP A 1018 -9.22 -28.53 -4.90
C ASP A 1018 -8.09 -28.40 -5.92
N ILE A 1019 -6.98 -29.12 -5.68
CA ILE A 1019 -5.83 -29.17 -6.59
C ILE A 1019 -5.47 -30.61 -6.94
N ALA A 1020 -5.49 -30.95 -8.23
CA ALA A 1020 -4.97 -32.21 -8.75
C ALA A 1020 -3.66 -32.00 -9.53
N ILE A 1021 -2.55 -32.64 -9.13
CA ILE A 1021 -1.24 -32.50 -9.77
C ILE A 1021 -0.85 -33.79 -10.49
N MET A 1022 -0.83 -33.77 -11.83
CA MET A 1022 -0.58 -34.95 -12.66
C MET A 1022 0.77 -34.87 -13.39
N GLY A 1023 1.63 -35.86 -13.14
CA GLY A 1023 2.99 -35.91 -13.68
C GLY A 1023 3.26 -36.90 -14.81
N ASP A 1024 2.29 -37.71 -15.25
CA ASP A 1024 2.43 -38.50 -16.48
C ASP A 1024 1.12 -38.56 -17.28
N ARG A 1025 0.39 -39.67 -17.21
CA ARG A 1025 -0.81 -39.89 -18.00
C ARG A 1025 -1.94 -40.45 -17.15
N ILE A 1026 -3.11 -39.82 -17.25
CA ILE A 1026 -4.39 -40.41 -16.84
C ILE A 1026 -4.84 -41.38 -17.93
N VAL A 1027 -5.03 -42.65 -17.59
CA VAL A 1027 -5.44 -43.67 -18.56
C VAL A 1027 -6.93 -43.54 -18.86
N THR A 1028 -7.28 -43.20 -20.09
CA THR A 1028 -8.68 -43.00 -20.53
C THR A 1028 -9.26 -44.17 -21.36
N ASP A 1029 -8.48 -45.24 -21.58
CA ASP A 1029 -8.95 -46.45 -22.27
C ASP A 1029 -10.01 -47.19 -21.44
N PRO A 1030 -11.17 -47.59 -22.01
CA PRO A 1030 -12.26 -48.21 -21.27
C PRO A 1030 -11.89 -49.47 -20.44
N ALA A 1031 -10.90 -50.25 -20.85
CA ALA A 1031 -10.50 -51.46 -20.12
C ALA A 1031 -9.60 -51.16 -18.90
N SER A 1032 -9.10 -49.93 -18.78
CA SER A 1032 -8.13 -49.51 -17.78
C SER A 1032 -8.39 -48.10 -17.23
N ALA A 1033 -9.61 -47.59 -17.47
CA ALA A 1033 -9.96 -46.20 -17.27
C ALA A 1033 -9.76 -45.78 -15.82
N ALA A 1034 -9.02 -44.71 -15.63
CA ALA A 1034 -9.11 -43.91 -14.42
C ALA A 1034 -10.18 -42.83 -14.59
N LYS A 1035 -10.73 -42.37 -13.46
CA LYS A 1035 -11.62 -41.22 -13.37
C LYS A 1035 -11.06 -40.25 -12.33
N LEU A 1036 -11.05 -38.98 -12.65
CA LEU A 1036 -10.70 -37.89 -11.74
C LEU A 1036 -11.86 -36.91 -11.75
N ASP A 1037 -12.33 -36.51 -10.59
CA ASP A 1037 -13.52 -35.68 -10.40
C ASP A 1037 -13.12 -34.62 -9.37
N GLY A 1038 -13.11 -33.33 -9.74
CA GLY A 1038 -12.85 -32.22 -8.82
C GLY A 1038 -14.02 -32.13 -7.85
N GLY A 1039 -15.11 -31.50 -8.25
CA GLY A 1039 -16.40 -31.67 -7.60
C GLY A 1039 -17.13 -30.34 -7.51
N ASP A 1040 -17.55 -29.96 -6.30
CA ASP A 1040 -18.20 -28.68 -6.05
C ASP A 1040 -17.13 -27.66 -5.59
N GLY A 1041 -16.81 -26.67 -6.41
CA GLY A 1041 -15.85 -25.63 -6.03
C GLY A 1041 -15.20 -24.98 -7.25
N ASN A 1042 -14.03 -24.37 -7.06
CA ASN A 1042 -13.19 -23.87 -8.15
C ASN A 1042 -11.89 -24.69 -8.24
N ASP A 1043 -11.97 -25.82 -8.93
CA ASP A 1043 -10.93 -26.85 -8.89
C ASP A 1043 -9.84 -26.62 -9.95
N THR A 1044 -8.60 -26.92 -9.57
CA THR A 1044 -7.41 -26.73 -10.39
C THR A 1044 -6.72 -28.05 -10.75
N LEU A 1045 -6.62 -28.34 -12.04
CA LEU A 1045 -5.79 -29.42 -12.58
C LEU A 1045 -4.43 -28.88 -13.03
N VAL A 1046 -3.37 -29.26 -12.34
CA VAL A 1046 -1.97 -28.94 -12.69
C VAL A 1046 -1.35 -30.08 -13.47
N LEU A 1047 -0.80 -29.79 -14.65
CA LEU A 1047 -0.01 -30.76 -15.42
C LEU A 1047 1.48 -30.42 -15.27
N THR A 1048 2.34 -31.43 -15.08
CA THR A 1048 3.77 -31.18 -14.83
C THR A 1048 4.72 -31.83 -15.84
N LYS A 1049 4.23 -32.72 -16.71
CA LYS A 1049 5.07 -33.41 -17.70
C LYS A 1049 5.07 -32.72 -19.06
N SER A 1050 6.27 -32.38 -19.54
CA SER A 1050 6.51 -32.01 -20.93
C SER A 1050 6.36 -33.22 -21.84
N ASP A 1051 5.75 -33.04 -23.03
CA ASP A 1051 5.56 -34.03 -24.11
C ASP A 1051 4.34 -34.97 -24.06
N GLY A 1052 3.54 -34.94 -22.99
CA GLY A 1052 2.33 -35.75 -22.87
C GLY A 1052 1.11 -35.06 -23.49
N SER A 1053 0.44 -35.72 -24.45
CA SER A 1053 -0.96 -35.38 -24.77
C SER A 1053 -1.84 -35.96 -23.66
N VAL A 1054 -2.36 -35.08 -22.80
CA VAL A 1054 -3.33 -35.47 -21.76
C VAL A 1054 -4.73 -35.35 -22.35
N SER A 1055 -5.44 -36.48 -22.40
CA SER A 1055 -6.86 -36.52 -22.74
C SER A 1055 -7.67 -36.40 -21.45
N LEU A 1056 -8.55 -35.40 -21.41
CA LEU A 1056 -9.40 -35.15 -20.25
C LEU A 1056 -10.69 -35.98 -20.22
N LYS A 1057 -10.84 -36.99 -21.09
CA LYS A 1057 -12.11 -37.72 -21.30
C LYS A 1057 -12.80 -38.25 -20.02
N ASN A 1058 -12.05 -38.53 -18.95
CA ASN A 1058 -12.59 -38.98 -17.66
C ASN A 1058 -12.12 -38.09 -16.49
N VAL A 1059 -11.75 -36.86 -16.80
CA VAL A 1059 -11.57 -35.77 -15.84
C VAL A 1059 -12.91 -35.02 -15.84
N LEU A 1060 -13.42 -34.60 -14.69
CA LEU A 1060 -14.70 -33.91 -14.54
C LEU A 1060 -14.56 -32.80 -13.51
N ASN A 1061 -15.36 -31.74 -13.64
CA ASN A 1061 -15.48 -30.69 -12.63
C ASN A 1061 -14.13 -30.02 -12.31
N PHE A 1062 -13.47 -29.47 -13.33
CA PHE A 1062 -12.26 -28.65 -13.15
C PHE A 1062 -12.42 -27.33 -13.91
N GLU A 1063 -12.52 -26.24 -13.16
CA GLU A 1063 -12.66 -24.87 -13.66
C GLU A 1063 -11.32 -24.32 -14.14
N VAL A 1064 -10.21 -24.75 -13.56
CA VAL A 1064 -8.87 -24.26 -13.88
C VAL A 1064 -7.96 -25.40 -14.35
N ILE A 1065 -7.23 -25.15 -15.44
CA ILE A 1065 -6.16 -26.03 -15.92
C ILE A 1065 -4.88 -25.21 -15.93
N ASP A 1066 -3.89 -25.64 -15.16
CA ASP A 1066 -2.61 -24.97 -15.03
C ASP A 1066 -1.50 -25.71 -15.79
N LEU A 1067 -0.95 -25.02 -16.79
CA LEU A 1067 0.16 -25.47 -17.63
C LEU A 1067 1.46 -24.71 -17.36
N THR A 1068 1.54 -23.90 -16.29
CA THR A 1068 2.66 -22.98 -16.02
C THR A 1068 3.99 -23.64 -15.65
N ALA A 1069 4.03 -24.98 -15.63
CA ALA A 1069 5.28 -25.70 -15.47
C ALA A 1069 6.32 -25.25 -16.52
N PRO A 1070 7.63 -25.22 -16.18
CA PRO A 1070 8.66 -24.57 -17.00
C PRO A 1070 8.93 -25.23 -18.37
N THR A 1071 8.29 -26.36 -18.67
CA THR A 1071 8.50 -27.11 -19.91
C THR A 1071 7.21 -27.17 -20.71
N ALA A 1072 7.30 -26.93 -22.02
CA ALA A 1072 6.19 -26.96 -22.97
C ALA A 1072 5.24 -28.16 -22.81
N GLN A 1073 3.94 -27.88 -22.74
CA GLN A 1073 2.88 -28.87 -22.54
C GLN A 1073 1.84 -28.84 -23.67
N THR A 1074 1.12 -29.95 -23.87
CA THR A 1074 0.02 -30.02 -24.84
C THR A 1074 -1.20 -30.71 -24.24
N ILE A 1075 -2.33 -30.02 -24.18
CA ILE A 1075 -3.58 -30.55 -23.62
C ILE A 1075 -4.66 -30.69 -24.67
N GLY A 1076 -5.36 -31.84 -24.69
CA GLY A 1076 -6.47 -32.07 -25.62
C GLY A 1076 -7.84 -31.83 -24.96
N ILE A 1077 -8.63 -30.90 -25.50
CA ILE A 1077 -9.95 -30.52 -24.95
C ILE A 1077 -11.02 -30.58 -26.05
N SER A 1078 -11.96 -31.52 -25.94
CA SER A 1078 -13.10 -31.70 -26.88
C SER A 1078 -14.42 -31.23 -26.26
N ASN A 1079 -15.45 -30.96 -27.07
CA ASN A 1079 -16.78 -30.65 -26.50
C ASN A 1079 -17.39 -31.87 -25.78
N ASP A 1080 -17.09 -33.08 -26.26
CA ASP A 1080 -17.47 -34.33 -25.58
C ASP A 1080 -16.92 -34.43 -24.14
N TYR A 1081 -15.90 -33.63 -23.78
CA TYR A 1081 -15.34 -33.60 -22.42
C TYR A 1081 -16.20 -32.74 -21.48
N ILE A 1082 -16.46 -31.48 -21.84
CA ILE A 1082 -17.17 -30.51 -20.98
C ILE A 1082 -18.71 -30.68 -20.97
N THR A 1083 -19.24 -31.54 -21.84
CA THR A 1083 -20.69 -31.81 -21.91
C THR A 1083 -21.07 -33.17 -21.33
N GLN A 1084 -20.15 -33.79 -20.58
CA GLN A 1084 -20.43 -35.04 -19.89
C GLN A 1084 -21.58 -34.85 -18.88
N ALA A 1085 -22.47 -35.84 -18.77
CA ALA A 1085 -23.71 -35.71 -18.00
C ALA A 1085 -23.51 -35.40 -16.50
N ASN A 1086 -22.30 -35.62 -15.97
CA ASN A 1086 -21.93 -35.41 -14.58
C ASN A 1086 -20.87 -34.31 -14.42
N ASP A 1087 -20.58 -33.57 -15.49
CA ASP A 1087 -19.71 -32.39 -15.47
C ASP A 1087 -20.59 -31.14 -15.40
N THR A 1088 -20.48 -30.39 -14.31
CA THR A 1088 -21.24 -29.15 -14.11
C THR A 1088 -20.51 -27.91 -14.60
N THR A 1089 -19.20 -28.01 -14.90
CA THR A 1089 -18.37 -26.88 -15.28
C THR A 1089 -18.85 -26.26 -16.59
N LYS A 1090 -19.09 -24.95 -16.56
CA LYS A 1090 -19.50 -24.17 -17.74
C LYS A 1090 -18.40 -23.25 -18.26
N ALA A 1091 -17.38 -22.98 -17.47
CA ALA A 1091 -16.25 -22.15 -17.84
C ALA A 1091 -14.97 -22.84 -17.42
N ILE A 1092 -14.02 -23.01 -18.35
CA ILE A 1092 -12.70 -23.56 -18.07
C ILE A 1092 -11.64 -22.49 -18.37
N TYR A 1093 -10.79 -22.19 -17.40
CA TYR A 1093 -9.68 -21.25 -17.49
C TYR A 1093 -8.36 -22.00 -17.61
N ILE A 1094 -7.65 -21.80 -18.71
CA ILE A 1094 -6.37 -22.46 -18.99
C ILE A 1094 -5.25 -21.44 -18.85
N LYS A 1095 -4.38 -21.66 -17.86
CA LYS A 1095 -3.18 -20.85 -17.58
C LYS A 1095 -1.97 -21.52 -18.24
N GLY A 1096 -1.05 -20.74 -18.80
CA GLY A 1096 0.13 -21.28 -19.49
C GLY A 1096 0.99 -20.21 -20.16
N GLY A 1097 2.17 -20.62 -20.61
CA GLY A 1097 3.11 -19.78 -21.34
C GLY A 1097 3.06 -19.95 -22.85
N THR A 1098 3.94 -19.23 -23.56
CA THR A 1098 3.98 -19.21 -25.04
C THR A 1098 4.42 -20.51 -25.70
N ASN A 1099 4.94 -21.44 -24.88
CA ASN A 1099 5.41 -22.74 -25.34
C ASN A 1099 4.34 -23.84 -25.15
N ASP A 1100 3.23 -23.52 -24.49
CA ASP A 1100 2.16 -24.48 -24.20
C ASP A 1100 1.14 -24.47 -25.33
N THR A 1101 0.45 -25.59 -25.51
CA THR A 1101 -0.51 -25.80 -26.60
C THR A 1101 -1.82 -26.39 -26.09
N VAL A 1102 -2.94 -25.75 -26.44
CA VAL A 1102 -4.28 -26.31 -26.31
C VAL A 1102 -4.70 -26.87 -27.67
N ASP A 1103 -4.92 -28.18 -27.72
CA ASP A 1103 -5.37 -28.93 -28.89
C ASP A 1103 -6.89 -29.14 -28.81
N PHE A 1104 -7.64 -28.47 -29.67
CA PHE A 1104 -9.07 -28.76 -29.83
C PHE A 1104 -9.34 -30.01 -30.70
N GLY A 1105 -8.29 -30.67 -31.19
CA GLY A 1105 -8.25 -31.90 -32.01
C GLY A 1105 -7.86 -31.65 -33.48
N ASP A 1106 -7.35 -32.67 -34.19
CA ASP A 1106 -6.72 -32.57 -35.54
C ASP A 1106 -7.49 -31.73 -36.60
N ASN A 1107 -6.84 -30.63 -37.05
CA ASN A 1107 -7.47 -29.44 -37.62
C ASN A 1107 -7.41 -29.34 -39.15
N GLY A 1108 -8.59 -29.40 -39.76
CA GLY A 1108 -8.83 -28.96 -41.14
C GLY A 1108 -8.90 -27.43 -41.28
N LYS A 1109 -7.90 -26.72 -40.72
CA LYS A 1109 -7.40 -25.37 -41.05
C LYS A 1109 -8.24 -24.12 -40.67
N ALA A 1110 -7.54 -23.08 -40.19
CA ALA A 1110 -8.08 -21.81 -39.65
C ALA A 1110 -8.28 -20.72 -40.78
N ILE A 1111 -8.60 -19.41 -40.59
CA ILE A 1111 -7.95 -18.34 -39.77
C ILE A 1111 -8.66 -16.98 -40.01
N ASN A 1112 -8.52 -15.99 -39.11
CA ASN A 1112 -9.08 -14.61 -39.22
C ASN A 1112 -10.60 -14.58 -39.56
N GLY A 1113 -11.32 -15.55 -39.01
CA GLY A 1113 -12.71 -15.94 -39.31
C GLY A 1113 -13.00 -17.31 -38.70
N THR A 1114 -12.47 -17.55 -37.49
CA THR A 1114 -11.81 -18.81 -37.14
C THR A 1114 -12.72 -19.75 -36.35
N ARG A 1115 -12.78 -21.01 -36.83
CA ARG A 1115 -13.58 -22.12 -36.33
C ARG A 1115 -12.68 -23.34 -36.14
N PHE A 1116 -12.66 -23.99 -34.97
CA PHE A 1116 -11.83 -25.17 -34.68
C PHE A 1116 -12.70 -26.42 -34.50
N LYS A 1117 -12.37 -27.53 -35.15
CA LYS A 1117 -13.34 -28.62 -35.39
C LYS A 1117 -13.17 -29.78 -34.42
N ASP A 1118 -14.23 -30.09 -33.69
CA ASP A 1118 -14.24 -31.17 -32.71
C ASP A 1118 -14.33 -32.58 -33.35
N GLY A 1119 -13.50 -33.53 -32.90
CA GLY A 1119 -13.71 -34.98 -33.12
C GLY A 1119 -13.22 -35.64 -34.44
N GLY A 1120 -12.12 -35.20 -35.07
CA GLY A 1120 -11.31 -36.07 -35.97
C GLY A 1120 -11.89 -36.60 -37.32
N GLY A 1121 -13.13 -36.29 -37.73
CA GLY A 1121 -13.69 -36.64 -39.07
C GLY A 1121 -13.42 -35.62 -40.22
N ALA A 1122 -13.79 -35.93 -41.49
CA ALA A 1122 -13.64 -35.02 -42.66
C ALA A 1122 -14.78 -34.00 -42.89
N ILE A 1123 -14.48 -32.68 -42.87
CA ILE A 1123 -15.41 -31.52 -42.77
C ILE A 1123 -16.55 -31.45 -43.82
N LYS A 1124 -17.78 -31.10 -43.38
CA LYS A 1124 -18.95 -30.71 -44.21
C LYS A 1124 -19.61 -29.43 -43.67
N SER A 1125 -20.47 -28.77 -44.46
CA SER A 1125 -21.09 -27.47 -44.18
C SER A 1125 -22.12 -27.41 -43.02
N ASN A 1126 -22.13 -28.42 -42.15
CA ASN A 1126 -23.13 -28.66 -41.10
C ASN A 1126 -22.45 -29.30 -39.88
N TRP A 1127 -21.31 -28.77 -39.43
CA TRP A 1127 -20.41 -29.41 -38.46
C TRP A 1127 -20.18 -28.51 -37.26
N ASN A 1128 -19.90 -29.12 -36.10
CA ASN A 1128 -19.67 -28.40 -34.85
C ASN A 1128 -18.23 -27.87 -34.78
N PHE A 1129 -18.01 -26.73 -34.11
CA PHE A 1129 -16.71 -26.08 -34.00
C PHE A 1129 -16.60 -25.12 -32.81
N TRP A 1130 -15.40 -24.87 -32.30
CA TRP A 1130 -15.05 -23.79 -31.37
C TRP A 1130 -14.80 -22.48 -32.11
N GLU A 1131 -15.27 -21.37 -31.57
CA GLU A 1131 -15.08 -20.02 -32.12
C GLU A 1131 -14.58 -19.08 -31.01
N LYS A 1132 -13.56 -18.27 -31.32
CA LYS A 1132 -13.14 -17.17 -30.45
C LYS A 1132 -14.21 -16.08 -30.45
N THR A 1133 -14.81 -15.81 -29.30
CA THR A 1133 -15.93 -14.84 -29.19
C THR A 1133 -15.55 -13.54 -28.49
N GLU A 1134 -14.57 -13.56 -27.59
CA GLU A 1134 -14.09 -12.38 -26.85
C GLU A 1134 -12.55 -12.44 -26.68
N SER A 1135 -11.91 -11.28 -26.52
CA SER A 1135 -10.48 -11.12 -26.23
C SER A 1135 -10.31 -10.18 -25.03
N ASP A 1136 -9.12 -10.16 -24.44
CA ASP A 1136 -8.75 -9.24 -23.36
C ASP A 1136 -9.65 -9.35 -22.13
N VAL A 1137 -10.16 -10.55 -21.86
CA VAL A 1137 -10.98 -10.85 -20.67
C VAL A 1137 -10.05 -11.00 -19.49
N VAL A 1138 -10.09 -10.07 -18.54
CA VAL A 1138 -9.28 -10.13 -17.32
C VAL A 1138 -10.03 -10.90 -16.24
N HIS A 1139 -9.40 -11.96 -15.72
CA HIS A 1139 -9.88 -12.73 -14.58
C HIS A 1139 -8.68 -13.07 -13.69
N ASP A 1140 -8.78 -12.80 -12.39
CA ASP A 1140 -7.70 -12.98 -11.40
C ASP A 1140 -6.33 -12.43 -11.82
N GLY A 1141 -6.32 -11.25 -12.44
CA GLY A 1141 -5.09 -10.60 -12.91
C GLY A 1141 -4.46 -11.21 -14.16
N ILE A 1142 -5.05 -12.28 -14.72
CA ILE A 1142 -4.62 -12.92 -15.96
C ILE A 1142 -5.55 -12.50 -17.10
N THR A 1143 -4.99 -12.25 -18.28
CA THR A 1143 -5.73 -11.87 -19.48
C THR A 1143 -5.97 -13.09 -20.38
N TYR A 1144 -7.22 -13.34 -20.72
CA TYR A 1144 -7.69 -14.51 -21.47
C TYR A 1144 -8.38 -14.14 -22.79
N ASP A 1145 -8.33 -15.08 -23.72
CA ASP A 1145 -9.19 -15.16 -24.91
C ASP A 1145 -10.31 -16.18 -24.66
N LYS A 1146 -11.56 -15.83 -24.97
CA LYS A 1146 -12.73 -16.69 -24.76
C LYS A 1146 -13.16 -17.41 -26.03
N TYR A 1147 -13.41 -18.72 -25.92
CA TYR A 1147 -13.87 -19.61 -26.98
C TYR A 1147 -15.19 -20.27 -26.60
N THR A 1148 -16.15 -20.34 -27.52
CA THR A 1148 -17.45 -21.02 -27.33
C THR A 1148 -17.68 -22.06 -28.42
N TYR A 1149 -18.44 -23.11 -28.11
CA TYR A 1149 -18.71 -24.17 -29.07
C TYR A 1149 -20.03 -23.96 -29.81
N ARG A 1150 -19.95 -24.05 -31.13
CA ARG A 1150 -21.08 -23.94 -32.05
C ARG A 1150 -21.41 -25.29 -32.63
N THR A 1151 -22.68 -25.64 -32.53
CA THR A 1151 -23.22 -26.82 -33.18
C THR A 1151 -23.47 -26.59 -34.67
N SER A 1152 -23.60 -27.70 -35.39
CA SER A 1152 -23.96 -27.81 -36.80
C SER A 1152 -25.23 -27.08 -37.22
N ASP A 1153 -26.15 -26.86 -36.28
CA ASP A 1153 -27.42 -26.13 -36.46
C ASP A 1153 -27.34 -24.65 -36.02
N ASN A 1154 -26.12 -24.12 -35.83
CA ASN A 1154 -25.83 -22.77 -35.33
C ASN A 1154 -26.24 -22.49 -33.87
N GLY A 1155 -26.63 -23.50 -33.09
CA GLY A 1155 -26.81 -23.37 -31.65
C GLY A 1155 -25.46 -23.17 -30.97
N VAL A 1156 -25.37 -22.21 -30.04
CA VAL A 1156 -24.22 -22.01 -29.15
C VAL A 1156 -24.52 -22.78 -27.88
N ASN A 1157 -23.57 -23.57 -27.41
CA ASN A 1157 -23.70 -24.22 -26.11
C ASN A 1157 -23.33 -23.23 -24.98
N ASP A 1158 -23.74 -23.54 -23.75
CA ASP A 1158 -23.50 -22.63 -22.62
C ASP A 1158 -22.05 -22.72 -22.10
N GLU A 1159 -21.27 -23.68 -22.59
CA GLU A 1159 -19.89 -23.91 -22.17
C GLU A 1159 -18.88 -22.99 -22.90
N ALA A 1160 -17.91 -22.45 -22.15
CA ALA A 1160 -16.87 -21.56 -22.63
C ALA A 1160 -15.47 -21.99 -22.13
N ILE A 1161 -14.46 -21.78 -22.96
CA ILE A 1161 -13.05 -22.02 -22.62
C ILE A 1161 -12.31 -20.70 -22.72
N TYR A 1162 -11.63 -20.31 -21.64
CA TYR A 1162 -10.80 -19.12 -21.51
C TYR A 1162 -9.35 -19.54 -21.54
N ILE A 1163 -8.60 -19.10 -22.54
CA ILE A 1163 -7.19 -19.48 -22.72
C ILE A 1163 -6.32 -18.26 -22.50
N GLN A 1164 -5.36 -18.36 -21.58
CA GLN A 1164 -4.44 -17.26 -21.28
C GLN A 1164 -3.74 -16.80 -22.56
N GLN A 1165 -3.71 -15.48 -22.77
CA GLN A 1165 -3.06 -14.93 -23.94
C GLN A 1165 -1.58 -15.30 -23.95
N GLY A 1166 -1.15 -15.87 -25.09
CA GLY A 1166 0.20 -16.39 -25.27
C GLY A 1166 0.22 -17.90 -25.52
N VAL A 1167 -0.72 -18.66 -24.95
CA VAL A 1167 -0.81 -20.11 -25.17
C VAL A 1167 -1.17 -20.41 -26.63
N GLN A 1168 -0.48 -21.38 -27.23
CA GLN A 1168 -0.74 -21.81 -28.60
C GLN A 1168 -2.05 -22.60 -28.66
N ILE A 1169 -2.81 -22.42 -29.73
CA ILE A 1169 -4.03 -23.18 -29.97
C ILE A 1169 -3.87 -23.86 -31.31
N ILE A 1170 -3.98 -25.19 -31.32
CA ILE A 1170 -3.92 -25.95 -32.57
C ILE A 1170 -5.30 -26.35 -33.01
#